data_AF-A0A7U3ZIU9-F1
#
_entry.id   AF-A0A7U3ZIU9-F1
#
_cell.length_a   1.000
_cell.length_b   1.000
_cell.length_c   1.000
_cell.angle_alpha   90.00
_cell.angle_beta   90.00
_cell.angle_gamma   90.00
#
_symmetry.space_group_name_H-M   'P 1'
#
loop_
_entity.id
_entity.type
_entity.pdbx_description
1 polymer ?
#
loop_
_entity_poly.entity_id
_entity_poly.type
_entity_poly.pdbx_seq_one_letter_code
_entity_poly.pdbx_strand_id
1 'polypeptide(L)'
;MKHFCWIALILITATSYAQDVAFKKIIENQKVDPTLATLTEAEQNESGVLLRNRLFIEYTFDSLGQFACIQGIYKRIRINDSKAIEMYNKIVLPVPNTNDLLYLKARSISKNGTVKEVGLEAVKELEEQGRVYKILAVEGLETGGELEYITLFRRNSTLFGSEILQSDIPVRSSELKIITPSYLQFEAKVYNAPASIRTDTLNDKRTMTVLVNDLKPIHEEKYANIKANLVRADYKLSYNISRSEDRLYTWQSAAETFFDYLRTGLDESKKDVNALLVKEKIKGLAPELAIKKFENYAKTNIAVKEEEDAETASEILKKQYASKAGMMRLYITALESLNIPYEIVVGTSRANAVFDKEFDSWSFLDEYLLYFPATKKFLDPNSPILRYGMIDQFMEGNYALFIKKKKEGIEILPEGEIRFIPFSTIADNHDDLAIEVSFSPTMDQVQGKVTRQMTGHQAAQLRPYYHFVKAEEERKNLTNEVIKSTLKPDVTYTNVLIKNTNLNSDEAFKPFILSTDIVLKSVVERAGKKYLFKVGELIGPQVEMYNEGARQFAIDMGNAHSYKRVLKIHIPAGYKVSGLESLKRHITDGKTESILGFISDYKLEGGLLTVTIDEYYKQVLQPIDTYDSFQKIINAAADFNKVTLLLEKN
;
A
#
# COMPACT_ATOMS: atom_id res chain seq x y z
N MET A 1 5.86 -7.50 -12.71
CA MET A 1 5.36 -7.22 -14.08
C MET A 1 6.51 -7.17 -15.08
N LYS A 2 7.07 -8.32 -15.45
CA LYS A 2 7.70 -8.48 -16.76
C LYS A 2 6.66 -9.14 -17.66
N HIS A 3 6.71 -8.84 -18.96
CA HIS A 3 5.91 -9.42 -20.04
C HIS A 3 4.55 -8.74 -20.31
N PHE A 4 4.64 -7.63 -21.05
CA PHE A 4 3.67 -7.29 -22.09
C PHE A 4 4.45 -6.98 -23.37
N CYS A 5 4.76 -8.03 -24.14
CA CYS A 5 5.36 -7.89 -25.46
C CYS A 5 4.35 -8.35 -26.52
N TRP A 6 3.47 -7.44 -26.93
CA TRP A 6 2.87 -7.47 -28.27
C TRP A 6 3.42 -6.29 -29.09
N ILE A 7 4.76 -6.14 -29.12
CA ILE A 7 5.45 -5.12 -29.92
C ILE A 7 5.66 -5.60 -31.37
N ALA A 8 5.50 -6.90 -31.65
CA ALA A 8 5.97 -7.50 -32.90
C ALA A 8 5.19 -7.17 -34.17
N LEU A 9 4.03 -6.49 -34.11
CA LEU A 9 3.22 -6.18 -35.31
C LEU A 9 2.95 -4.68 -35.56
N ILE A 10 3.49 -3.77 -34.73
CA ILE A 10 3.08 -2.35 -34.76
C ILE A 10 4.05 -1.43 -35.54
N LEU A 11 5.25 -1.88 -35.94
CA LEU A 11 6.34 -0.97 -36.36
C LEU A 11 6.99 -1.23 -37.73
N ILE A 12 6.41 -2.07 -38.59
CA ILE A 12 7.01 -2.34 -39.92
C ILE A 12 6.59 -1.25 -40.90
N THR A 13 7.39 -0.18 -40.99
CA THR A 13 7.73 0.57 -42.24
C THR A 13 8.51 1.84 -41.91
N ALA A 14 9.84 1.75 -41.73
CA ALA A 14 10.79 2.79 -42.11
C ALA A 14 12.24 2.29 -41.97
N THR A 15 13.08 2.72 -42.90
CA THR A 15 14.49 2.37 -43.09
C THR A 15 15.33 2.40 -41.81
N SER A 16 16.06 1.30 -41.59
CA SER A 16 17.01 1.07 -40.50
C SER A 16 18.26 1.95 -40.62
N TYR A 17 18.22 3.14 -40.02
CA TYR A 17 19.41 3.80 -39.51
C TYR A 17 19.32 3.78 -38.00
N ALA A 18 20.39 3.35 -37.31
CA ALA A 18 20.49 3.50 -35.87
C ALA A 18 20.24 4.97 -35.52
N GLN A 19 19.21 5.26 -34.74
CA GLN A 19 18.93 6.63 -34.33
C GLN A 19 19.77 6.97 -33.11
N ASP A 20 20.60 8.02 -33.22
CA ASP A 20 21.34 8.52 -32.08
C ASP A 20 20.40 8.88 -30.92
N VAL A 21 20.75 8.40 -29.73
CA VAL A 21 20.04 8.71 -28.48
C VAL A 21 20.16 10.21 -28.20
N ALA A 22 19.04 10.91 -28.20
CA ALA A 22 18.96 12.36 -27.99
C ALA A 22 19.55 12.75 -26.64
N PHE A 23 19.23 12.01 -25.57
CA PHE A 23 19.81 12.32 -24.26
C PHE A 23 21.33 12.14 -24.22
N LYS A 24 21.89 11.17 -24.94
CA LYS A 24 23.36 11.00 -25.02
C LYS A 24 24.03 12.23 -25.64
N LYS A 25 23.45 12.81 -26.69
CA LYS A 25 23.92 14.09 -27.26
C LYS A 25 23.83 15.24 -26.27
N ILE A 26 22.80 15.26 -25.42
CA ILE A 26 22.70 16.27 -24.34
C ILE A 26 23.84 16.10 -23.33
N ILE A 27 24.13 14.85 -22.91
CA ILE A 27 25.25 14.54 -22.02
C ILE A 27 26.59 14.97 -22.62
N GLU A 28 26.87 14.57 -23.87
CA GLU A 28 28.16 14.82 -24.54
C GLU A 28 28.44 16.32 -24.72
N ASN A 29 27.40 17.14 -24.85
CA ASN A 29 27.52 18.59 -25.00
C ASN A 29 27.38 19.36 -23.67
N GLN A 30 27.16 18.67 -22.55
CA GLN A 30 26.97 19.30 -21.25
C GLN A 30 28.31 19.77 -20.66
N LYS A 31 28.47 21.08 -20.52
CA LYS A 31 29.60 21.69 -19.81
C LYS A 31 29.40 21.61 -18.29
N VAL A 32 30.48 21.37 -17.56
CA VAL A 32 30.49 21.50 -16.09
C VAL A 32 30.28 22.97 -15.73
N ASP A 33 29.27 23.24 -14.90
CA ASP A 33 29.02 24.55 -14.35
C ASP A 33 29.38 24.54 -12.85
N PRO A 34 30.57 25.03 -12.45
CA PRO A 34 31.00 25.05 -11.06
C PRO A 34 30.28 26.14 -10.23
N THR A 35 29.45 26.97 -10.87
CA THR A 35 28.75 28.07 -10.20
C THR A 35 27.64 27.54 -9.33
N LEU A 36 27.76 27.70 -8.02
CA LEU A 36 26.73 27.25 -7.08
C LEU A 36 25.47 28.10 -7.19
N ALA A 37 24.32 27.47 -7.01
CA ALA A 37 23.03 28.13 -6.98
C ALA A 37 22.88 28.99 -5.73
N THR A 38 22.30 30.18 -5.90
CA THR A 38 21.84 31.00 -4.79
C THR A 38 20.59 30.39 -4.18
N LEU A 39 20.53 30.38 -2.84
CA LEU A 39 19.39 29.90 -2.07
C LEU A 39 18.56 31.05 -1.53
N THR A 40 17.25 30.87 -1.54
CA THR A 40 16.29 31.68 -0.78
C THR A 40 16.45 31.45 0.73
N GLU A 41 15.90 32.34 1.56
CA GLU A 41 15.93 32.17 3.02
C GLU A 41 15.24 30.87 3.48
N ALA A 42 14.13 30.51 2.84
CA ALA A 42 13.43 29.24 3.14
C ALA A 42 14.31 28.03 2.83
N GLU A 43 14.95 28.01 1.65
CA GLU A 43 15.85 26.94 1.23
C GLU A 43 17.09 26.79 2.12
N GLN A 44 17.54 27.86 2.79
CA GLN A 44 18.67 27.80 3.72
C GLN A 44 18.34 27.08 5.03
N ASN A 45 17.05 27.03 5.41
CA ASN A 45 16.58 26.34 6.61
C ASN A 45 16.30 24.85 6.38
N GLU A 46 16.37 24.39 5.13
CA GLU A 46 16.16 23.00 4.74
C GLU A 46 17.49 22.26 4.68
N SER A 47 17.50 20.94 4.92
CA SER A 47 18.74 20.14 4.90
C SER A 47 19.44 20.14 3.52
N GLY A 48 18.67 20.25 2.44
CA GLY A 48 19.17 20.37 1.07
C GLY A 48 18.08 20.81 0.11
N VAL A 49 18.43 21.03 -1.15
CA VAL A 49 17.48 21.42 -2.20
C VAL A 49 17.79 20.68 -3.49
N LEU A 50 16.79 20.02 -4.09
CA LEU A 50 16.89 19.48 -5.44
C LEU A 50 16.69 20.62 -6.44
N LEU A 51 17.81 21.25 -6.82
CA LEU A 51 17.84 22.43 -7.68
C LEU A 51 17.32 22.12 -9.09
N ARG A 52 17.67 20.96 -9.62
CA ARG A 52 17.22 20.48 -10.93
C ARG A 52 17.07 18.97 -10.90
N ASN A 53 15.90 18.49 -11.32
CA ASN A 53 15.63 17.10 -11.64
C ASN A 53 15.18 17.03 -13.10
N ARG A 54 15.89 16.27 -13.95
CA ARG A 54 15.46 16.02 -15.32
C ARG A 54 15.44 14.54 -15.60
N LEU A 55 14.29 14.06 -16.02
CA LEU A 55 14.01 12.69 -16.41
C LEU A 55 13.79 12.65 -17.92
N PHE A 56 14.42 11.69 -18.58
CA PHE A 56 14.31 11.49 -20.02
C PHE A 56 13.87 10.06 -20.26
N ILE A 57 12.84 9.90 -21.08
CA ILE A 57 12.36 8.60 -21.55
C ILE A 57 12.38 8.67 -23.06
N GLU A 58 13.33 7.95 -23.66
CA GLU A 58 13.50 7.95 -25.10
C GLU A 58 13.13 6.59 -25.67
N TYR A 59 12.10 6.57 -26.50
CA TYR A 59 11.74 5.42 -27.33
C TYR A 59 12.47 5.55 -28.66
N THR A 60 13.31 4.57 -28.98
CA THR A 60 14.19 4.59 -30.14
C THR A 60 14.32 3.17 -30.71
N PHE A 61 15.14 3.02 -31.75
CA PHE A 61 15.55 1.73 -32.27
C PHE A 61 17.05 1.53 -32.02
N ASP A 62 17.43 0.34 -31.56
CA ASP A 62 18.83 0.00 -31.38
C ASP A 62 19.55 -0.25 -32.72
N SER A 63 20.84 -0.57 -32.67
CA SER A 63 21.65 -0.85 -33.86
C SER A 63 21.18 -2.06 -34.67
N LEU A 64 20.34 -2.92 -34.09
CA LEU A 64 19.74 -4.08 -34.75
C LEU A 64 18.32 -3.77 -35.28
N GLY A 65 17.86 -2.52 -35.15
CA GLY A 65 16.52 -2.10 -35.54
C GLY A 65 15.42 -2.57 -34.58
N GLN A 66 15.78 -3.00 -33.37
CA GLN A 66 14.82 -3.41 -32.34
C GLN A 66 14.33 -2.21 -31.54
N PHE A 67 13.05 -2.19 -31.21
CA PHE A 67 12.45 -1.12 -30.41
C PHE A 67 13.01 -1.13 -28.99
N ALA A 68 13.64 -0.03 -28.60
CA ALA A 68 14.33 0.13 -27.33
C ALA A 68 13.78 1.33 -26.57
N CYS A 69 13.85 1.26 -25.24
CA CYS A 69 13.54 2.38 -24.36
C CYS A 69 14.74 2.66 -23.45
N ILE A 70 15.11 3.93 -23.38
CA ILE A 70 16.27 4.40 -22.63
C ILE A 70 15.80 5.45 -21.62
N GLN A 71 16.27 5.33 -20.38
CA GLN A 71 16.00 6.29 -19.32
C GLN A 71 17.25 7.08 -18.95
N GLY A 72 17.14 8.41 -19.04
CA GLY A 72 18.14 9.35 -18.55
C GLY A 72 17.68 10.04 -17.29
N ILE A 73 18.57 10.20 -16.31
CA ILE A 73 18.31 10.99 -15.11
C ILE A 73 19.46 11.97 -14.93
N TYR A 74 19.12 13.24 -14.72
CA TYR A 74 20.04 14.29 -14.31
C TYR A 74 19.52 14.92 -13.02
N LYS A 75 20.34 14.96 -11.98
CA LYS A 75 20.04 15.70 -10.75
C LYS A 75 21.16 16.65 -10.39
N ARG A 76 20.79 17.83 -9.87
CA ARG A 76 21.68 18.78 -9.21
C ARG A 76 21.10 19.16 -7.87
N ILE A 77 21.84 18.93 -6.79
CA ILE A 77 21.37 18.96 -5.41
C ILE A 77 22.29 19.87 -4.60
N ARG A 78 21.71 20.79 -3.84
CA ARG A 78 22.38 21.60 -2.83
C ARG A 78 22.45 20.84 -1.52
N ILE A 79 23.60 20.91 -0.86
CA ILE A 79 23.82 20.33 0.47
C ILE A 79 23.92 21.46 1.50
N ASN A 80 23.02 21.53 2.48
CA ASN A 80 23.04 22.62 3.48
C ASN A 80 23.51 22.17 4.87
N ASP A 81 23.43 20.88 5.18
CA ASP A 81 23.82 20.35 6.49
C ASP A 81 24.43 18.94 6.40
N SER A 82 24.76 18.36 7.57
CA SER A 82 25.30 17.00 7.67
C SER A 82 24.28 15.92 7.33
N LYS A 83 22.98 16.18 7.52
CA LYS A 83 21.91 15.24 7.20
C LYS A 83 21.84 15.02 5.69
N ALA A 84 21.92 16.09 4.89
CA ALA A 84 22.00 15.96 3.44
C ALA A 84 23.30 15.29 2.97
N ILE A 85 24.43 15.49 3.68
CA ILE A 85 25.66 14.71 3.38
C ILE A 85 25.40 13.21 3.56
N GLU A 86 24.77 12.81 4.66
CA GLU A 86 24.46 11.41 4.93
C GLU A 86 23.53 10.82 3.86
N MET A 87 22.52 11.57 3.43
CA MET A 87 21.56 11.15 2.41
C MET A 87 22.18 11.00 1.01
N TYR A 88 23.14 11.86 0.65
CA TYR A 88 23.64 11.98 -0.72
C TYR A 88 25.12 11.61 -0.91
N ASN A 89 25.80 11.10 0.13
CA ASN A 89 27.16 10.56 0.01
C ASN A 89 27.22 9.24 -0.77
N LYS A 90 26.07 8.63 -1.09
CA LYS A 90 25.94 7.42 -1.90
C LYS A 90 24.77 7.60 -2.87
N ILE A 91 24.99 7.24 -4.12
CA ILE A 91 23.92 7.18 -5.14
C ILE A 91 23.56 5.71 -5.33
N VAL A 92 22.32 5.34 -5.00
CA VAL A 92 21.78 4.01 -5.27
C VAL A 92 21.27 3.95 -6.70
N LEU A 93 21.76 2.98 -7.47
CA LEU A 93 21.44 2.83 -8.89
C LEU A 93 20.23 1.89 -9.06
N PRO A 94 19.24 2.27 -9.88
CA PRO A 94 17.98 1.53 -10.01
C PRO A 94 18.09 0.28 -10.92
N VAL A 95 19.29 -0.27 -11.13
CA VAL A 95 19.53 -1.37 -12.07
C VAL A 95 20.10 -2.61 -11.37
N PRO A 96 19.46 -3.77 -11.51
CA PRO A 96 20.03 -5.02 -11.01
C PRO A 96 21.23 -5.46 -11.86
N ASN A 97 21.21 -5.20 -13.17
CA ASN A 97 22.30 -5.53 -14.09
C ASN A 97 23.08 -4.27 -14.51
N THR A 98 24.41 -4.30 -14.35
CA THR A 98 25.30 -3.20 -14.78
C THR A 98 25.34 -3.07 -16.29
N ASN A 99 25.03 -4.12 -17.05
CA ASN A 99 24.99 -4.05 -18.51
C ASN A 99 23.85 -3.16 -19.02
N ASP A 100 22.82 -2.92 -18.20
CA ASP A 100 21.76 -1.99 -18.54
C ASP A 100 22.18 -0.53 -18.25
N LEU A 101 23.23 -0.30 -17.47
CA LEU A 101 23.78 1.03 -17.20
C LEU A 101 24.71 1.46 -18.33
N LEU A 102 24.24 2.40 -19.15
CA LEU A 102 24.95 2.91 -20.33
C LEU A 102 25.88 4.09 -20.01
N TYR A 103 25.56 4.87 -18.97
CA TYR A 103 26.36 6.01 -18.54
C TYR A 103 26.12 6.31 -17.06
N LEU A 104 27.19 6.66 -16.35
CA LEU A 104 27.13 7.15 -14.97
C LEU A 104 28.27 8.13 -14.74
N LYS A 105 27.91 9.30 -14.21
CA LYS A 105 28.86 10.31 -13.76
C LYS A 105 28.27 11.08 -12.59
N ALA A 106 29.03 11.24 -11.52
CA ALA A 106 28.68 12.09 -10.39
C ALA A 106 29.83 13.05 -10.07
N ARG A 107 29.48 14.27 -9.66
CA ARG A 107 30.39 15.37 -9.41
C ARG A 107 30.00 16.05 -8.11
N SER A 108 30.94 16.16 -7.18
CA SER A 108 30.82 17.11 -6.08
C SER A 108 31.45 18.44 -6.49
N ILE A 109 30.78 19.53 -6.17
CA ILE A 109 31.22 20.90 -6.42
C ILE A 109 31.31 21.61 -5.07
N SER A 110 32.51 21.92 -4.63
CA SER A 110 32.76 22.58 -3.34
C SER A 110 32.45 24.07 -3.38
N LYS A 111 32.41 24.72 -2.20
CA LYS A 111 32.20 26.17 -2.06
C LYS A 111 33.18 27.03 -2.85
N ASN A 112 34.41 26.54 -3.02
CA ASN A 112 35.47 27.23 -3.74
C ASN A 112 35.52 26.87 -5.23
N GLY A 113 34.55 26.10 -5.74
CA GLY A 113 34.45 25.71 -7.15
C GLY A 113 35.34 24.51 -7.54
N THR A 114 35.95 23.82 -6.57
CA THR A 114 36.68 22.56 -6.85
C THR A 114 35.68 21.48 -7.21
N VAL A 115 35.93 20.78 -8.32
CA VAL A 115 35.09 19.67 -8.78
C VAL A 115 35.83 18.36 -8.57
N LYS A 116 35.20 17.40 -7.87
CA LYS A 116 35.64 16.00 -7.85
C LYS A 116 34.63 15.16 -8.59
N GLU A 117 35.12 14.27 -9.46
CA GLU A 117 34.29 13.45 -10.33
C GLU A 117 34.55 11.97 -10.05
N VAL A 118 33.47 11.18 -10.06
CA VAL A 118 33.50 9.72 -9.98
C VAL A 118 32.54 9.15 -11.02
N GLY A 119 32.92 8.03 -11.64
CA GLY A 119 32.16 7.40 -12.71
C GLY A 119 31.83 5.93 -12.45
N LEU A 120 31.54 5.22 -13.54
CA LEU A 120 31.16 3.82 -13.54
C LEU A 120 32.21 2.91 -12.88
N GLU A 121 33.49 3.26 -13.02
CA GLU A 121 34.63 2.54 -12.45
C GLU A 121 34.64 2.47 -10.92
N ALA A 122 33.92 3.38 -10.25
CA ALA A 122 33.83 3.45 -8.80
C ALA A 122 32.56 2.81 -8.22
N VAL A 123 31.71 2.19 -9.06
CA VAL A 123 30.50 1.49 -8.61
C VAL A 123 30.88 0.25 -7.80
N LYS A 124 30.22 0.08 -6.65
CA LYS A 124 30.36 -1.08 -5.78
C LYS A 124 29.01 -1.77 -5.60
N GLU A 125 29.08 -3.07 -5.33
CA GLU A 125 27.92 -3.83 -4.88
C GLU A 125 27.85 -3.78 -3.35
N LEU A 126 26.66 -3.52 -2.82
CA LEU A 126 26.35 -3.53 -1.41
C LEU A 126 25.27 -4.58 -1.19
N GLU A 127 25.57 -5.61 -0.40
CA GLU A 127 24.58 -6.59 0.02
C GLU A 127 23.98 -6.17 1.36
N GLU A 128 22.66 -5.94 1.39
CA GLU A 128 21.90 -5.69 2.62
C GLU A 128 20.66 -6.58 2.64
N GLN A 129 20.51 -7.37 3.71
CA GLN A 129 19.35 -8.25 3.93
C GLN A 129 19.09 -9.20 2.74
N GLY A 130 20.16 -9.72 2.11
CA GLY A 130 20.07 -10.63 0.95
C GLY A 130 19.68 -9.94 -0.37
N ARG A 131 19.63 -8.61 -0.40
CA ARG A 131 19.46 -7.81 -1.62
C ARG A 131 20.79 -7.15 -1.98
N VAL A 132 21.18 -7.30 -3.24
CA VAL A 132 22.37 -6.66 -3.79
C VAL A 132 21.97 -5.33 -4.43
N TYR A 133 22.48 -4.24 -3.89
CA TYR A 133 22.34 -2.88 -4.41
C TYR A 133 23.62 -2.46 -5.12
N LYS A 134 23.49 -1.66 -6.18
CA LYS A 134 24.64 -1.03 -6.83
C LYS A 134 24.71 0.42 -6.39
N ILE A 135 25.85 0.79 -5.81
CA ILE A 135 26.05 2.11 -5.22
C ILE A 135 27.28 2.79 -5.82
N LEU A 136 27.19 4.10 -5.98
CA LEU A 136 28.34 4.96 -6.26
C LEU A 136 28.59 5.84 -5.04
N ALA A 137 29.75 5.69 -4.41
CA ALA A 137 30.16 6.59 -3.33
C ALA A 137 30.55 7.95 -3.93
N VAL A 138 30.03 9.03 -3.35
CA VAL A 138 30.32 10.40 -3.77
C VAL A 138 31.50 10.93 -2.95
N GLU A 139 32.59 11.27 -3.63
CA GLU A 139 33.76 11.85 -2.99
C GLU A 139 33.70 13.39 -2.97
N GLY A 140 34.12 14.01 -1.86
CA GLY A 140 34.24 15.47 -1.75
C GLY A 140 32.95 16.25 -1.53
N LEU A 141 31.86 15.58 -1.17
CA LEU A 141 30.62 16.23 -0.77
C LEU A 141 30.81 17.00 0.55
N GLU A 142 30.41 18.28 0.58
CA GLU A 142 30.54 19.13 1.77
C GLU A 142 29.30 20.02 1.97
N THR A 143 29.05 20.43 3.21
CA THR A 143 28.01 21.41 3.56
C THR A 143 28.28 22.70 2.82
N GLY A 144 27.28 23.22 2.09
CA GLY A 144 27.33 24.40 1.24
C GLY A 144 27.95 24.17 -0.15
N GLY A 145 28.28 22.93 -0.49
CA GLY A 145 28.57 22.50 -1.85
C GLY A 145 27.33 21.96 -2.58
N GLU A 146 27.56 21.37 -3.75
CA GLU A 146 26.53 20.73 -4.58
C GLU A 146 26.95 19.36 -5.09
N LEU A 147 25.98 18.49 -5.29
CA LEU A 147 26.11 17.22 -6.01
C LEU A 147 25.40 17.33 -7.36
N GLU A 148 26.10 17.05 -8.44
CA GLU A 148 25.52 16.82 -9.76
C GLU A 148 25.71 15.35 -10.12
N TYR A 149 24.67 14.65 -10.61
CA TYR A 149 24.86 13.33 -11.18
C TYR A 149 23.95 13.05 -12.36
N ILE A 150 24.45 12.18 -13.25
CA ILE A 150 23.82 11.79 -14.49
C ILE A 150 23.87 10.28 -14.60
N THR A 151 22.72 9.65 -14.85
CA THR A 151 22.63 8.23 -15.20
C THR A 151 21.92 8.06 -16.53
N LEU A 152 22.33 7.03 -17.28
CA LEU A 152 21.63 6.58 -18.47
C LEU A 152 21.55 5.05 -18.41
N PHE A 153 20.35 4.49 -18.53
CA PHE A 153 20.18 3.04 -18.53
C PHE A 153 19.10 2.57 -19.50
N ARG A 154 19.20 1.32 -19.94
CA ARG A 154 18.16 0.62 -20.68
C ARG A 154 17.03 0.26 -19.72
N ARG A 155 15.80 0.43 -20.17
CA ARG A 155 14.59 0.04 -19.44
C ARG A 155 13.66 -0.76 -20.35
N ASN A 156 12.69 -1.44 -19.76
CA ASN A 156 11.65 -2.14 -20.51
C ASN A 156 10.90 -1.15 -21.44
N SER A 157 10.60 -1.59 -22.65
CA SER A 157 9.92 -0.79 -23.67
C SER A 157 8.39 -0.67 -23.47
N THR A 158 7.93 -0.57 -22.22
CA THR A 158 6.50 -0.35 -21.91
C THR A 158 6.08 1.01 -22.46
N LEU A 159 4.92 1.07 -23.14
CA LEU A 159 4.41 2.27 -23.80
C LEU A 159 3.52 3.13 -22.88
N PHE A 160 3.64 2.92 -21.59
CA PHE A 160 3.01 3.68 -20.52
C PHE A 160 3.87 3.57 -19.25
N GLY A 161 3.69 4.51 -18.32
CA GLY A 161 4.40 4.52 -17.05
C GLY A 161 4.07 5.72 -16.18
N SER A 162 4.76 5.81 -15.06
CA SER A 162 4.64 6.89 -14.07
C SER A 162 6.01 7.26 -13.55
N GLU A 163 6.33 8.55 -13.50
CA GLU A 163 7.58 9.04 -12.91
C GLU A 163 7.28 9.98 -11.73
N ILE A 164 7.96 9.75 -10.60
CA ILE A 164 7.87 10.62 -9.41
C ILE A 164 8.70 11.88 -9.66
N LEU A 165 8.09 13.05 -9.42
CA LEU A 165 8.72 14.36 -9.65
C LEU A 165 9.11 15.08 -8.36
N GLN A 166 8.59 14.62 -7.21
CA GLN A 166 8.83 15.18 -5.87
C GLN A 166 10.00 14.49 -5.15
N SER A 167 10.51 15.12 -4.09
CA SER A 167 11.50 14.56 -3.16
C SER A 167 11.11 14.88 -1.72
N ASP A 168 11.80 14.23 -0.78
CA ASP A 168 11.85 14.53 0.65
C ASP A 168 12.59 15.85 1.01
N ILE A 169 13.22 16.49 0.03
CA ILE A 169 13.75 17.86 0.09
C ILE A 169 13.02 18.75 -0.94
N PRO A 170 12.97 20.09 -0.74
CA PRO A 170 12.38 20.99 -1.72
C PRO A 170 12.93 20.79 -3.13
N VAL A 171 12.06 20.80 -4.15
CA VAL A 171 12.45 20.66 -5.56
C VAL A 171 12.15 21.95 -6.30
N ARG A 172 13.19 22.65 -6.75
CA ARG A 172 13.03 23.92 -7.47
C ARG A 172 12.46 23.70 -8.88
N SER A 173 12.92 22.67 -9.57
CA SER A 173 12.43 22.33 -10.90
C SER A 173 12.58 20.84 -11.21
N SER A 174 11.50 20.23 -11.69
CA SER A 174 11.40 18.84 -12.09
C SER A 174 10.82 18.75 -13.51
N GLU A 175 11.60 18.21 -14.44
CA GLU A 175 11.26 18.11 -15.86
C GLU A 175 11.25 16.65 -16.30
N LEU A 176 10.17 16.19 -16.92
CA LEU A 176 10.09 14.91 -17.61
C LEU A 176 10.00 15.15 -19.12
N LYS A 177 10.91 14.55 -19.89
CA LYS A 177 10.87 14.55 -21.35
C LYS A 177 10.63 13.15 -21.88
N ILE A 178 9.56 13.00 -22.65
CA ILE A 178 9.26 11.77 -23.39
C ILE A 178 9.57 12.05 -24.85
N ILE A 179 10.58 11.37 -25.37
CA ILE A 179 11.13 11.55 -26.72
C ILE A 179 10.79 10.31 -27.53
N THR A 180 10.06 10.49 -28.63
CA THR A 180 9.56 9.40 -29.47
C THR A 180 9.76 9.74 -30.94
N PRO A 181 9.67 8.76 -31.86
CA PRO A 181 9.44 9.05 -33.27
C PRO A 181 8.21 9.96 -33.47
N SER A 182 8.24 10.83 -34.48
CA SER A 182 7.21 11.85 -34.72
C SER A 182 5.79 11.30 -34.92
N TYR A 183 5.68 10.05 -35.40
CA TYR A 183 4.45 9.31 -35.62
C TYR A 183 3.85 8.66 -34.36
N LEU A 184 4.59 8.60 -33.25
CA LEU A 184 4.05 8.17 -31.96
C LEU A 184 3.64 9.40 -31.16
N GLN A 185 2.39 9.43 -30.71
CA GLN A 185 1.85 10.51 -29.90
C GLN A 185 1.55 10.00 -28.49
N PHE A 186 2.29 10.52 -27.53
CA PHE A 186 2.07 10.28 -26.11
C PHE A 186 1.23 11.39 -25.50
N GLU A 187 0.50 11.04 -24.45
CA GLU A 187 -0.16 11.97 -23.55
C GLU A 187 0.39 11.77 -22.14
N ALA A 188 0.37 12.84 -21.35
CA ALA A 188 0.74 12.80 -19.95
C ALA A 188 -0.25 13.59 -19.08
N LYS A 189 -0.36 13.18 -17.82
CA LYS A 189 -1.10 13.87 -16.78
C LYS A 189 -0.26 13.94 -15.51
N VAL A 190 -0.23 15.11 -14.89
CA VAL A 190 0.43 15.31 -13.60
C VAL A 190 -0.62 15.29 -12.49
N TYR A 191 -0.32 14.56 -11.43
CA TYR A 191 -1.15 14.50 -10.23
C TYR A 191 -0.50 15.28 -9.09
N ASN A 192 -1.33 15.82 -8.19
CA ASN A 192 -0.94 16.49 -6.94
C ASN A 192 -0.11 17.77 -7.09
N ALA A 193 0.13 18.27 -8.31
CA ALA A 193 0.70 19.59 -8.55
C ALA A 193 0.24 20.18 -9.90
N PRO A 194 0.20 21.52 -10.04
CA PRO A 194 0.09 22.14 -11.34
C PRO A 194 1.35 21.87 -12.18
N ALA A 195 1.17 21.70 -13.48
CA ALA A 195 2.27 21.44 -14.41
C ALA A 195 2.03 22.14 -15.74
N SER A 196 3.12 22.47 -16.44
CA SER A 196 3.04 22.82 -17.86
C SER A 196 3.43 21.60 -18.70
N ILE A 197 2.59 21.24 -19.66
CA ILE A 197 2.85 20.18 -20.62
C ILE A 197 2.89 20.80 -22.01
N ARG A 198 3.99 20.58 -22.74
CA ARG A 198 4.16 21.06 -24.12
C ARG A 198 4.71 19.95 -24.99
N THR A 199 4.41 20.00 -26.27
CA THR A 199 4.94 19.07 -27.25
C THR A 199 5.56 19.83 -28.40
N ASP A 200 6.77 19.43 -28.77
CA ASP A 200 7.50 19.92 -29.93
C ASP A 200 7.92 18.76 -30.83
N THR A 201 8.16 19.05 -32.11
CA THR A 201 8.67 18.07 -33.08
C THR A 201 9.86 18.68 -33.80
N LEU A 202 10.99 17.99 -33.78
CA LEU A 202 12.23 18.40 -34.43
C LEU A 202 12.97 17.16 -34.95
N ASN A 203 13.46 17.21 -36.19
CA ASN A 203 14.24 16.13 -36.82
C ASN A 203 13.59 14.74 -36.67
N ASP A 204 12.30 14.65 -37.05
CA ASP A 204 11.48 13.42 -36.95
C ASP A 204 11.33 12.81 -35.55
N LYS A 205 11.72 13.55 -34.51
CA LYS A 205 11.44 13.21 -33.11
C LYS A 205 10.41 14.16 -32.53
N ARG A 206 9.43 13.59 -31.84
CA ARG A 206 8.48 14.32 -31.01
C ARG A 206 8.97 14.29 -29.56
N THR A 207 8.99 15.45 -28.92
CA THR A 207 9.32 15.58 -27.50
C THR A 207 8.14 16.16 -26.77
N MET A 208 7.57 15.40 -25.84
CA MET A 208 6.65 15.92 -24.84
C MET A 208 7.44 16.29 -23.59
N THR A 209 7.32 17.54 -23.15
CA THR A 209 7.95 18.04 -21.93
C THR A 209 6.90 18.36 -20.88
N VAL A 210 7.00 17.71 -19.73
CA VAL A 210 6.26 18.02 -18.50
C VAL A 210 7.21 18.78 -17.57
N LEU A 211 6.78 19.93 -17.07
CA LEU A 211 7.56 20.75 -16.14
C LEU A 211 6.72 21.12 -14.93
N VAL A 212 7.30 20.88 -13.75
CA VAL A 212 6.77 21.26 -12.45
C VAL A 212 7.87 22.02 -11.69
N ASN A 213 7.51 23.11 -11.02
CA ASN A 213 8.46 23.92 -10.26
C ASN A 213 7.99 24.06 -8.80
N ASP A 214 8.94 24.42 -7.93
CA ASP A 214 8.70 24.82 -6.54
C ASP A 214 7.88 23.80 -5.73
N LEU A 215 8.25 22.52 -5.80
CA LEU A 215 7.62 21.46 -5.02
C LEU A 215 8.15 21.47 -3.59
N LYS A 216 7.21 21.41 -2.64
CA LYS A 216 7.51 21.24 -1.22
C LYS A 216 8.05 19.83 -0.94
N PRO A 217 8.91 19.68 0.09
CA PRO A 217 9.33 18.35 0.55
C PRO A 217 8.12 17.53 1.00
N ILE A 218 8.17 16.23 0.78
CA ILE A 218 7.20 15.28 1.33
C ILE A 218 7.67 14.73 2.67
N HIS A 219 6.75 14.58 3.61
CA HIS A 219 7.02 13.97 4.91
C HIS A 219 6.07 12.78 5.14
N GLU A 220 6.56 11.81 5.90
CA GLU A 220 5.73 10.71 6.38
C GLU A 220 4.71 11.23 7.38
N GLU A 221 3.45 10.81 7.24
CA GLU A 221 2.35 11.21 8.11
C GLU A 221 1.51 9.98 8.46
N LYS A 222 1.13 9.81 9.73
CA LYS A 222 0.20 8.74 10.11
C LYS A 222 -1.12 8.88 9.36
N TYR A 223 -1.70 7.76 8.95
CA TYR A 223 -2.97 7.75 8.21
C TYR A 223 -2.92 8.56 6.90
N ALA A 224 -1.76 8.58 6.21
CA ALA A 224 -1.62 9.12 4.86
C ALA A 224 -0.95 8.09 3.96
N ASN A 225 -1.50 7.89 2.76
CA ASN A 225 -0.85 7.07 1.74
C ASN A 225 0.12 7.93 0.94
N ILE A 226 1.38 8.01 1.39
CA ILE A 226 2.41 8.88 0.80
C ILE A 226 2.57 8.63 -0.70
N LYS A 227 2.66 7.38 -1.13
CA LYS A 227 2.88 7.04 -2.55
C LYS A 227 1.76 7.54 -3.47
N ALA A 228 0.50 7.45 -3.04
CA ALA A 228 -0.64 7.96 -3.80
C ALA A 228 -0.69 9.50 -3.89
N ASN A 229 -0.12 10.18 -2.89
CA ASN A 229 -0.11 11.65 -2.77
C ASN A 229 1.15 12.32 -3.35
N LEU A 230 2.16 11.56 -3.78
CA LEU A 230 3.34 12.10 -4.45
C LEU A 230 2.97 12.86 -5.72
N VAL A 231 3.69 13.96 -5.98
CA VAL A 231 3.65 14.59 -7.31
C VAL A 231 4.32 13.65 -8.31
N ARG A 232 3.54 13.20 -9.28
CA ARG A 232 3.99 12.27 -10.33
C ARG A 232 3.39 12.65 -11.67
N ALA A 233 4.07 12.25 -12.75
CA ALA A 233 3.57 12.34 -14.10
C ALA A 233 3.33 10.93 -14.65
N ASP A 234 2.07 10.63 -14.97
CA ASP A 234 1.72 9.40 -15.68
C ASP A 234 1.66 9.72 -17.18
N TYR A 235 2.11 8.79 -18.01
CA TYR A 235 2.12 8.95 -19.47
C TYR A 235 1.78 7.65 -20.16
N LYS A 236 1.26 7.76 -21.38
CA LYS A 236 0.98 6.63 -22.26
C LYS A 236 1.02 7.00 -23.73
N LEU A 237 1.23 6.01 -24.59
CA LEU A 237 0.96 6.13 -26.02
C LEU A 237 -0.55 6.20 -26.25
N SER A 238 -0.99 7.22 -26.98
CA SER A 238 -2.40 7.40 -27.33
C SER A 238 -2.66 7.26 -28.83
N TYR A 239 -1.69 7.54 -29.71
CA TYR A 239 -1.85 7.35 -31.16
C TYR A 239 -0.56 6.89 -31.84
N ASN A 240 -0.73 6.03 -32.86
CA ASN A 240 0.29 5.77 -33.87
C ASN A 240 -0.24 6.24 -35.23
N ILE A 241 0.05 7.50 -35.56
CA ILE A 241 -0.52 8.18 -36.74
C ILE A 241 0.02 7.66 -38.07
N SER A 242 1.01 6.75 -38.07
CA SER A 242 1.43 6.07 -39.30
C SER A 242 0.54 4.86 -39.65
N ARG A 243 -0.32 4.40 -38.72
CA ARG A 243 -1.14 3.20 -38.89
C ARG A 243 -2.64 3.50 -38.98
N SER A 244 -3.19 4.19 -37.97
CA SER A 244 -4.59 4.62 -37.97
C SER A 244 -4.79 5.83 -37.07
N GLU A 245 -5.96 6.46 -37.16
CA GLU A 245 -6.38 7.55 -36.29
C GLU A 245 -6.99 7.05 -34.97
N ASP A 246 -7.08 5.74 -34.78
CA ASP A 246 -7.69 5.16 -33.58
C ASP A 246 -6.82 5.39 -32.35
N ARG A 247 -7.49 5.69 -31.23
CA ARG A 247 -6.84 5.85 -29.94
C ARG A 247 -6.38 4.49 -29.41
N LEU A 248 -5.13 4.40 -29.01
CA LEU A 248 -4.50 3.21 -28.45
C LEU A 248 -4.61 3.18 -26.93
N TYR A 249 -4.48 1.97 -26.35
CA TYR A 249 -4.49 1.74 -24.91
C TYR A 249 -5.74 2.29 -24.21
N THR A 250 -6.92 2.21 -24.84
CA THR A 250 -8.19 2.56 -24.21
C THR A 250 -8.56 1.56 -23.12
N TRP A 251 -9.50 1.92 -22.23
CA TRP A 251 -10.06 0.96 -21.26
C TRP A 251 -10.67 -0.28 -21.90
N GLN A 252 -11.35 -0.14 -23.03
CA GLN A 252 -11.92 -1.27 -23.76
C GLN A 252 -10.82 -2.18 -24.33
N SER A 253 -9.76 -1.62 -24.92
CA SER A 253 -8.63 -2.43 -25.40
C SER A 253 -7.87 -3.12 -24.25
N ALA A 254 -7.84 -2.51 -23.04
CA ALA A 254 -7.36 -3.17 -21.83
C ALA A 254 -8.28 -4.35 -21.47
N ALA A 255 -9.60 -4.15 -21.48
CA ALA A 255 -10.56 -5.19 -21.16
C ALA A 255 -10.40 -6.41 -22.09
N GLU A 256 -10.26 -6.20 -23.39
CA GLU A 256 -9.96 -7.24 -24.38
C GLU A 256 -8.64 -7.96 -24.06
N THR A 257 -7.57 -7.20 -23.86
CA THR A 257 -6.23 -7.73 -23.60
C THR A 257 -6.19 -8.58 -22.33
N PHE A 258 -6.74 -8.07 -21.21
CA PHE A 258 -6.75 -8.79 -19.94
C PHE A 258 -7.72 -9.99 -19.97
N PHE A 259 -8.85 -9.88 -20.67
CA PHE A 259 -9.77 -10.99 -20.84
C PHE A 259 -9.08 -12.17 -21.52
N ASP A 260 -8.40 -11.96 -22.64
CA ASP A 260 -7.70 -13.03 -23.37
C ASP A 260 -6.50 -13.57 -22.58
N TYR A 261 -5.71 -12.66 -21.99
CA TYR A 261 -4.52 -13.02 -21.22
C TYR A 261 -4.85 -13.89 -19.99
N LEU A 262 -5.92 -13.56 -19.25
CA LEU A 262 -6.35 -14.29 -18.06
C LEU A 262 -7.20 -15.53 -18.38
N ARG A 263 -7.50 -15.77 -19.66
CA ARG A 263 -8.22 -16.97 -20.15
C ARG A 263 -7.36 -17.88 -21.03
N THR A 264 -6.07 -17.58 -21.17
CA THR A 264 -5.14 -18.43 -21.92
C THR A 264 -5.10 -19.85 -21.33
N GLY A 265 -5.22 -20.87 -22.18
CA GLY A 265 -5.22 -22.29 -21.79
C GLY A 265 -6.48 -22.79 -21.08
N LEU A 266 -7.57 -22.01 -21.09
CA LEU A 266 -8.83 -22.33 -20.41
C LEU A 266 -9.45 -23.64 -20.93
N ASP A 267 -9.60 -23.80 -22.24
CA ASP A 267 -10.24 -25.00 -22.81
C ASP A 267 -9.42 -26.27 -22.61
N GLU A 268 -8.10 -26.14 -22.72
CA GLU A 268 -7.13 -27.22 -22.47
C GLU A 268 -7.18 -27.68 -21.01
N SER A 269 -7.36 -26.73 -20.07
CA SER A 269 -7.35 -27.00 -18.63
C SER A 269 -8.69 -27.48 -18.07
N LYS A 270 -9.80 -27.34 -18.82
CA LYS A 270 -11.16 -27.68 -18.36
C LYS A 270 -11.27 -29.11 -17.83
N LYS A 271 -10.61 -30.08 -18.46
CA LYS A 271 -10.68 -31.50 -18.06
C LYS A 271 -10.07 -31.71 -16.67
N ASP A 272 -8.86 -31.20 -16.44
CA ASP A 272 -8.13 -31.38 -15.18
C ASP A 272 -8.83 -30.63 -14.04
N VAL A 273 -9.30 -29.41 -14.31
CA VAL A 273 -10.07 -28.61 -13.33
C VAL A 273 -11.40 -29.30 -13.01
N ASN A 274 -12.12 -29.85 -13.99
CA ASN A 274 -13.35 -30.61 -13.71
C ASN A 274 -13.09 -31.86 -12.87
N ALA A 275 -12.00 -32.58 -13.12
CA ALA A 275 -11.60 -33.74 -12.32
C ALA A 275 -11.36 -33.34 -10.86
N LEU A 276 -10.67 -32.22 -10.64
CA LEU A 276 -10.49 -31.63 -9.31
C LEU A 276 -11.83 -31.27 -8.66
N LEU A 277 -12.72 -30.55 -9.36
CA LEU A 277 -14.01 -30.12 -8.83
C LEU A 277 -14.90 -31.31 -8.42
N VAL A 278 -14.81 -32.45 -9.11
CA VAL A 278 -15.48 -33.70 -8.71
C VAL A 278 -14.80 -34.32 -7.50
N LYS A 279 -13.47 -34.47 -7.53
CA LYS A 279 -12.67 -35.07 -6.44
C LYS A 279 -12.91 -34.35 -5.10
N GLU A 280 -12.88 -33.02 -5.11
CA GLU A 280 -13.09 -32.17 -3.94
C GLU A 280 -14.58 -32.01 -3.59
N LYS A 281 -15.50 -32.66 -4.33
CA LYS A 281 -16.96 -32.59 -4.14
C LYS A 281 -17.46 -31.14 -4.16
N ILE A 282 -16.98 -30.35 -5.11
CA ILE A 282 -17.39 -28.95 -5.35
C ILE A 282 -18.50 -28.91 -6.41
N LYS A 283 -18.41 -29.78 -7.41
CA LYS A 283 -19.38 -29.85 -8.51
C LYS A 283 -20.78 -30.18 -7.97
N GLY A 284 -21.77 -29.40 -8.40
CA GLY A 284 -23.18 -29.56 -7.99
C GLY A 284 -23.59 -28.84 -6.70
N LEU A 285 -22.65 -28.18 -6.02
CA LEU A 285 -22.99 -27.31 -4.88
C LEU A 285 -23.67 -26.02 -5.35
N ALA A 286 -24.42 -25.38 -4.45
CA ALA A 286 -24.94 -24.04 -4.68
C ALA A 286 -23.78 -23.06 -4.99
N PRO A 287 -23.96 -22.07 -5.88
CA PRO A 287 -22.86 -21.24 -6.39
C PRO A 287 -21.96 -20.64 -5.32
N GLU A 288 -22.51 -20.00 -4.28
CA GLU A 288 -21.72 -19.39 -3.21
C GLU A 288 -20.91 -20.43 -2.41
N LEU A 289 -21.49 -21.60 -2.15
CA LEU A 289 -20.79 -22.68 -1.43
C LEU A 289 -19.69 -23.30 -2.32
N ALA A 290 -19.93 -23.42 -3.62
CA ALA A 290 -18.94 -23.89 -4.58
C ALA A 290 -17.74 -22.94 -4.65
N ILE A 291 -17.98 -21.62 -4.70
CA ILE A 291 -16.93 -20.59 -4.67
C ILE A 291 -16.07 -20.72 -3.40
N LYS A 292 -16.70 -20.70 -2.21
CA LYS A 292 -15.98 -20.79 -0.93
C LYS A 292 -15.16 -22.07 -0.82
N LYS A 293 -15.73 -23.20 -1.26
CA LYS A 293 -15.04 -24.50 -1.20
C LYS A 293 -13.87 -24.57 -2.17
N PHE A 294 -14.02 -24.03 -3.38
CA PHE A 294 -12.92 -23.93 -4.33
C PHE A 294 -11.81 -22.98 -3.85
N GLU A 295 -12.18 -21.82 -3.31
CA GLU A 295 -11.24 -20.87 -2.74
C GLU A 295 -10.41 -21.51 -1.62
N ASN A 296 -11.06 -22.23 -0.70
CA ASN A 296 -10.37 -22.94 0.37
C ASN A 296 -9.38 -23.97 -0.17
N TYR A 297 -9.75 -24.73 -1.21
CA TYR A 297 -8.81 -25.64 -1.88
C TYR A 297 -7.63 -24.87 -2.46
N ALA A 298 -7.89 -23.87 -3.30
CA ALA A 298 -6.84 -23.14 -4.02
C ALA A 298 -5.85 -22.47 -3.06
N LYS A 299 -6.35 -21.71 -2.08
CA LYS A 299 -5.51 -20.96 -1.11
C LYS A 299 -4.78 -21.84 -0.11
N THR A 300 -5.20 -23.10 0.07
CA THR A 300 -4.51 -24.05 0.95
C THR A 300 -3.38 -24.77 0.23
N ASN A 301 -3.57 -25.07 -1.06
CA ASN A 301 -2.70 -25.99 -1.78
C ASN A 301 -1.75 -25.26 -2.74
N ILE A 302 -2.07 -24.04 -3.16
CA ILE A 302 -1.34 -23.34 -4.23
C ILE A 302 -0.74 -22.04 -3.68
N ALA A 303 0.59 -21.96 -3.67
CA ALA A 303 1.31 -20.77 -3.25
C ALA A 303 1.34 -19.70 -4.35
N VAL A 304 1.13 -18.43 -3.99
CA VAL A 304 1.31 -17.31 -4.94
C VAL A 304 2.78 -16.89 -4.95
N LYS A 305 3.39 -16.87 -6.14
CA LYS A 305 4.76 -16.43 -6.39
C LYS A 305 4.77 -15.43 -7.53
N GLU A 306 4.85 -14.15 -7.22
CA GLU A 306 4.66 -13.06 -8.19
C GLU A 306 5.68 -13.03 -9.33
N GLU A 307 6.88 -13.55 -9.11
CA GLU A 307 7.98 -13.56 -10.08
C GLU A 307 7.86 -14.68 -11.13
N GLU A 308 6.92 -15.62 -10.94
CA GLU A 308 6.69 -16.71 -11.89
C GLU A 308 5.91 -16.24 -13.12
N ASP A 309 6.03 -17.00 -14.22
CA ASP A 309 5.20 -16.76 -15.39
C ASP A 309 3.72 -17.08 -15.14
N ALA A 310 2.84 -16.52 -15.97
CA ALA A 310 1.44 -16.92 -15.98
C ALA A 310 1.31 -18.25 -16.71
N GLU A 311 1.19 -19.34 -15.94
CA GLU A 311 0.99 -20.70 -16.45
C GLU A 311 -0.50 -21.01 -16.68
N THR A 312 -0.78 -22.16 -17.31
CA THR A 312 -2.15 -22.67 -17.46
C THR A 312 -2.68 -23.25 -16.15
N ALA A 313 -4.01 -23.36 -16.00
CA ALA A 313 -4.58 -23.93 -14.79
C ALA A 313 -4.16 -25.40 -14.56
N SER A 314 -4.01 -26.20 -15.63
CA SER A 314 -3.48 -27.57 -15.54
C SER A 314 -2.05 -27.65 -15.01
N GLU A 315 -1.17 -26.74 -15.41
CA GLU A 315 0.21 -26.70 -14.91
C GLU A 315 0.28 -26.29 -13.45
N ILE A 316 -0.52 -25.29 -13.06
CA ILE A 316 -0.63 -24.84 -11.67
C ILE A 316 -1.09 -25.98 -10.77
N LEU A 317 -2.10 -26.76 -11.19
CA LEU A 317 -2.55 -27.93 -10.43
C LEU A 317 -1.48 -29.03 -10.30
N LYS A 318 -0.48 -29.08 -11.19
CA LYS A 318 0.65 -30.00 -11.08
C LYS A 318 1.75 -29.45 -10.17
N LYS A 319 2.10 -28.17 -10.31
CA LYS A 319 3.24 -27.53 -9.62
C LYS A 319 2.91 -26.98 -8.23
N GLN A 320 1.64 -26.71 -7.94
CA GLN A 320 1.15 -26.20 -6.65
C GLN A 320 1.70 -24.81 -6.27
N TYR A 321 2.06 -24.01 -7.26
CA TYR A 321 2.29 -22.56 -7.12
C TYR A 321 1.87 -21.84 -8.41
N ALA A 322 1.63 -20.53 -8.33
CA ALA A 322 1.22 -19.71 -9.46
C ALA A 322 1.64 -18.25 -9.28
N SER A 323 1.83 -17.52 -10.38
CA SER A 323 1.81 -16.06 -10.38
C SER A 323 0.41 -15.51 -10.13
N LYS A 324 0.26 -14.19 -9.93
CA LYS A 324 -1.06 -13.57 -9.74
C LYS A 324 -2.01 -13.87 -10.91
N ALA A 325 -1.51 -13.70 -12.13
CA ALA A 325 -2.27 -13.99 -13.35
C ALA A 325 -2.54 -15.51 -13.53
N GLY A 326 -1.59 -16.37 -13.16
CA GLY A 326 -1.81 -17.82 -13.13
C GLY A 326 -2.95 -18.20 -12.17
N MET A 327 -2.96 -17.62 -10.97
CA MET A 327 -4.03 -17.86 -10.00
C MET A 327 -5.39 -17.42 -10.57
N MET A 328 -5.47 -16.27 -11.22
CA MET A 328 -6.68 -15.84 -11.93
C MET A 328 -7.15 -16.86 -12.98
N ARG A 329 -6.25 -17.40 -13.81
CA ARG A 329 -6.59 -18.43 -14.82
C ARG A 329 -7.20 -19.67 -14.20
N LEU A 330 -6.67 -20.11 -13.05
CA LEU A 330 -7.21 -21.26 -12.32
C LEU A 330 -8.63 -20.99 -11.81
N TYR A 331 -8.86 -19.84 -11.15
CA TYR A 331 -10.19 -19.47 -10.69
C TYR A 331 -11.18 -19.31 -11.84
N ILE A 332 -10.80 -18.61 -12.91
CA ILE A 332 -11.62 -18.43 -14.11
C ILE A 332 -12.01 -19.79 -14.69
N THR A 333 -11.06 -20.72 -14.88
CA THR A 333 -11.35 -22.05 -15.43
C THR A 333 -12.31 -22.84 -14.55
N ALA A 334 -12.19 -22.72 -13.22
CA ALA A 334 -13.10 -23.38 -12.28
C ALA A 334 -14.51 -22.78 -12.31
N LEU A 335 -14.62 -21.44 -12.32
CA LEU A 335 -15.91 -20.74 -12.38
C LEU A 335 -16.66 -21.03 -13.69
N GLU A 336 -15.95 -21.09 -14.82
CA GLU A 336 -16.52 -21.48 -16.11
C GLU A 336 -16.98 -22.94 -16.10
N SER A 337 -16.19 -23.84 -15.50
CA SER A 337 -16.57 -25.25 -15.36
C SER A 337 -17.78 -25.48 -14.44
N LEU A 338 -18.02 -24.55 -13.52
CA LEU A 338 -19.17 -24.54 -12.61
C LEU A 338 -20.36 -23.75 -13.16
N ASN A 339 -20.23 -23.08 -14.31
CA ASN A 339 -21.21 -22.15 -14.86
C ASN A 339 -21.60 -21.02 -13.89
N ILE A 340 -20.64 -20.51 -13.12
CA ILE A 340 -20.87 -19.42 -12.17
C ILE A 340 -20.56 -18.08 -12.86
N PRO A 341 -21.51 -17.14 -12.95
CA PRO A 341 -21.24 -15.80 -13.48
C PRO A 341 -20.25 -15.03 -12.60
N TYR A 342 -19.27 -14.40 -13.23
CA TYR A 342 -18.26 -13.55 -12.60
C TYR A 342 -17.86 -12.43 -13.55
N GLU A 343 -17.24 -11.40 -12.99
CA GLU A 343 -16.54 -10.34 -13.71
C GLU A 343 -15.09 -10.29 -13.23
N ILE A 344 -14.16 -10.08 -14.16
CA ILE A 344 -12.76 -9.83 -13.81
C ILE A 344 -12.66 -8.37 -13.41
N VAL A 345 -11.95 -8.08 -12.33
CA VAL A 345 -11.68 -6.72 -11.88
C VAL A 345 -10.19 -6.51 -11.91
N VAL A 346 -9.74 -5.47 -12.61
CA VAL A 346 -8.34 -5.09 -12.69
C VAL A 346 -8.21 -3.64 -12.25
N GLY A 347 -7.36 -3.36 -11.28
CA GLY A 347 -7.21 -2.02 -10.72
C GLY A 347 -5.91 -1.89 -9.97
N THR A 348 -5.85 -0.91 -9.07
CA THR A 348 -4.68 -0.67 -8.23
C THR A 348 -5.10 -0.34 -6.80
N SER A 349 -4.21 -0.62 -5.85
CA SER A 349 -4.38 -0.21 -4.47
C SER A 349 -4.39 1.32 -4.37
N ARG A 350 -5.35 1.88 -3.63
CA ARG A 350 -5.40 3.33 -3.38
C ARG A 350 -4.23 3.83 -2.52
N ALA A 351 -3.49 2.91 -1.88
CA ALA A 351 -2.25 3.24 -1.21
C ALA A 351 -1.12 3.56 -2.21
N ASN A 352 -1.19 2.99 -3.41
CA ASN A 352 -0.25 3.26 -4.51
C ASN A 352 -0.68 4.45 -5.36
N ALA A 353 -1.96 4.50 -5.77
CA ALA A 353 -2.49 5.57 -6.59
C ALA A 353 -4.03 5.66 -6.53
N VAL A 354 -4.55 6.89 -6.56
CA VAL A 354 -5.97 7.14 -6.84
C VAL A 354 -6.21 6.87 -8.33
N PHE A 355 -7.14 5.98 -8.65
CA PHE A 355 -7.46 5.58 -10.02
C PHE A 355 -8.15 6.73 -10.76
N ASP A 356 -7.59 7.11 -11.92
CA ASP A 356 -8.17 8.15 -12.76
C ASP A 356 -8.96 7.54 -13.92
N LYS A 357 -10.28 7.53 -13.79
CA LYS A 357 -11.20 6.97 -14.80
C LYS A 357 -11.17 7.71 -16.15
N GLU A 358 -10.69 8.96 -16.18
CA GLU A 358 -10.65 9.80 -17.39
C GLU A 358 -9.29 9.73 -18.11
N PHE A 359 -8.32 9.01 -17.54
CA PHE A 359 -7.01 8.80 -18.14
C PHE A 359 -6.68 7.31 -18.22
N ASP A 360 -6.94 6.73 -19.40
CA ASP A 360 -6.78 5.32 -19.75
C ASP A 360 -5.33 4.80 -19.70
N SER A 361 -4.64 4.99 -18.58
CA SER A 361 -3.30 4.49 -18.32
C SER A 361 -3.39 3.09 -17.73
N TRP A 362 -2.79 2.13 -18.42
CA TRP A 362 -2.72 0.76 -17.93
C TRP A 362 -1.76 0.60 -16.75
N SER A 363 -1.05 1.66 -16.35
CA SER A 363 -0.31 1.71 -15.08
C SER A 363 -1.20 1.53 -13.84
N PHE A 364 -2.52 1.75 -13.97
CA PHE A 364 -3.48 1.49 -12.89
C PHE A 364 -3.98 0.04 -12.85
N LEU A 365 -3.50 -0.85 -13.72
CA LEU A 365 -4.04 -2.20 -13.91
C LEU A 365 -3.02 -3.27 -13.49
N ASP A 366 -2.76 -3.38 -12.19
CA ASP A 366 -1.74 -4.26 -11.61
C ASP A 366 -2.26 -5.27 -10.56
N GLU A 367 -3.45 -5.04 -10.01
CA GLU A 367 -4.11 -5.92 -9.04
C GLU A 367 -5.37 -6.56 -9.62
N TYR A 368 -5.59 -7.86 -9.31
CA TYR A 368 -6.71 -8.64 -9.84
C TYR A 368 -7.67 -9.08 -8.73
N LEU A 369 -8.97 -8.87 -8.96
CA LEU A 369 -10.06 -9.41 -8.14
C LEU A 369 -11.11 -10.09 -9.02
N LEU A 370 -12.01 -10.82 -8.40
CA LEU A 370 -13.21 -11.37 -9.02
C LEU A 370 -14.45 -10.79 -8.36
N TYR A 371 -15.39 -10.29 -9.16
CA TYR A 371 -16.68 -9.78 -8.70
C TYR A 371 -17.81 -10.73 -9.09
N PHE A 372 -18.75 -10.95 -8.18
CA PHE A 372 -19.87 -11.89 -8.36
C PHE A 372 -21.20 -11.13 -8.38
N PRO A 373 -21.80 -10.88 -9.56
CA PRO A 373 -22.99 -10.02 -9.67
C PRO A 373 -24.20 -10.49 -8.86
N ALA A 374 -24.37 -11.81 -8.69
CA ALA A 374 -25.50 -12.39 -7.97
C ALA A 374 -25.49 -12.06 -6.47
N THR A 375 -24.30 -11.96 -5.87
CA THR A 375 -24.12 -11.72 -4.43
C THR A 375 -23.58 -10.33 -4.11
N LYS A 376 -23.10 -9.61 -5.14
CA LYS A 376 -22.40 -8.32 -5.05
C LYS A 376 -21.13 -8.38 -4.18
N LYS A 377 -20.54 -9.57 -4.06
CA LYS A 377 -19.32 -9.81 -3.28
C LYS A 377 -18.11 -9.88 -4.19
N PHE A 378 -16.96 -9.60 -3.59
CA PHE A 378 -15.66 -9.75 -4.23
C PHE A 378 -14.92 -10.96 -3.66
N LEU A 379 -13.94 -11.43 -4.43
CA LEU A 379 -12.94 -12.40 -4.02
C LEU A 379 -11.59 -11.90 -4.50
N ASP A 380 -10.60 -11.97 -3.63
CA ASP A 380 -9.19 -11.77 -3.98
C ASP A 380 -8.52 -13.15 -4.15
N PRO A 381 -8.24 -13.61 -5.38
CA PRO A 381 -7.61 -14.92 -5.61
C PRO A 381 -6.19 -15.00 -5.09
N ASN A 382 -5.51 -13.85 -5.00
CA ASN A 382 -4.08 -13.75 -4.76
C ASN A 382 -3.75 -13.62 -3.27
N SER A 383 -4.71 -13.22 -2.45
CA SER A 383 -4.53 -13.15 -1.00
C SER A 383 -4.73 -14.52 -0.32
N PRO A 384 -3.71 -15.09 0.35
CA PRO A 384 -3.86 -16.34 1.09
C PRO A 384 -4.68 -16.17 2.38
N ILE A 385 -4.82 -14.93 2.87
CA ILE A 385 -5.37 -14.62 4.19
C ILE A 385 -6.83 -14.17 4.17
N LEU A 386 -7.30 -13.66 3.03
CA LEU A 386 -8.68 -13.19 2.88
C LEU A 386 -9.57 -14.31 2.33
N ARG A 387 -10.89 -14.20 2.57
CA ARG A 387 -11.91 -15.15 2.09
C ARG A 387 -13.05 -14.40 1.41
N TYR A 388 -13.76 -15.10 0.54
CA TYR A 388 -14.90 -14.61 -0.24
C TYR A 388 -15.80 -13.64 0.53
N GLY A 389 -16.02 -12.45 -0.03
CA GLY A 389 -16.72 -11.35 0.62
C GLY A 389 -15.79 -10.30 1.25
N MET A 390 -14.49 -10.54 1.29
CA MET A 390 -13.46 -9.60 1.76
C MET A 390 -12.30 -9.55 0.76
N ILE A 391 -11.82 -8.34 0.47
CA ILE A 391 -10.66 -8.05 -0.38
C ILE A 391 -9.67 -7.17 0.39
N ASP A 392 -8.49 -6.88 -0.16
CA ASP A 392 -7.58 -5.94 0.50
C ASP A 392 -8.31 -4.61 0.76
N GLN A 393 -8.23 -4.11 2.00
CA GLN A 393 -8.91 -2.88 2.39
C GLN A 393 -8.51 -1.71 1.50
N PHE A 394 -7.30 -1.68 0.94
CA PHE A 394 -6.82 -0.61 0.06
C PHE A 394 -7.28 -0.74 -1.41
N MET A 395 -7.91 -1.85 -1.79
CA MET A 395 -8.62 -1.96 -3.07
C MET A 395 -10.01 -1.32 -3.01
N GLU A 396 -10.60 -1.24 -1.82
CA GLU A 396 -11.86 -0.54 -1.60
C GLU A 396 -11.69 0.97 -1.84
N GLY A 397 -12.78 1.69 -2.05
CA GLY A 397 -12.69 3.15 -2.14
C GLY A 397 -12.01 3.69 -3.38
N ASN A 398 -11.75 2.84 -4.37
CA ASN A 398 -11.06 3.19 -5.61
C ASN A 398 -11.86 2.74 -6.83
N TYR A 399 -11.60 3.34 -7.98
CA TYR A 399 -12.12 2.83 -9.25
C TYR A 399 -11.27 1.67 -9.76
N ALA A 400 -11.89 0.80 -10.55
CA ALA A 400 -11.23 -0.30 -11.25
C ALA A 400 -11.94 -0.60 -12.57
N LEU A 401 -11.23 -1.28 -13.48
CA LEU A 401 -11.78 -1.81 -14.71
C LEU A 401 -12.47 -3.16 -14.44
N PHE A 402 -13.78 -3.20 -14.63
CA PHE A 402 -14.57 -4.43 -14.59
C PHE A 402 -14.76 -4.95 -16.00
N ILE A 403 -14.49 -6.23 -16.20
CA ILE A 403 -14.55 -6.91 -17.48
C ILE A 403 -15.60 -8.01 -17.37
N LYS A 404 -16.71 -7.82 -18.07
CA LYS A 404 -17.81 -8.78 -18.12
C LYS A 404 -17.93 -9.44 -19.48
N LYS A 405 -18.46 -10.66 -19.50
CA LYS A 405 -18.80 -11.37 -20.73
C LYS A 405 -20.10 -10.81 -21.30
N LYS A 406 -20.04 -10.26 -22.51
CA LYS A 406 -21.21 -9.88 -23.29
C LYS A 406 -21.41 -10.89 -24.41
N LYS A 407 -22.65 -11.35 -24.59
CA LYS A 407 -23.01 -12.23 -25.70
C LYS A 407 -23.54 -11.39 -26.85
N GLU A 408 -22.87 -11.43 -27.99
CA GLU A 408 -23.33 -10.80 -29.23
C GLU A 408 -23.54 -11.91 -30.28
N GLY A 409 -24.81 -12.28 -30.49
CA GLY A 409 -25.16 -13.44 -31.30
C GLY A 409 -24.62 -14.75 -30.70
N ILE A 410 -23.64 -15.37 -31.37
CA ILE A 410 -22.97 -16.62 -30.93
C ILE A 410 -21.63 -16.30 -30.23
N GLU A 411 -21.07 -15.11 -30.46
CA GLU A 411 -19.77 -14.71 -29.91
C GLU A 411 -19.88 -14.21 -28.47
N ILE A 412 -18.80 -14.43 -27.70
CA ILE A 412 -18.64 -13.88 -26.36
C ILE A 412 -17.51 -12.85 -26.45
N LEU A 413 -17.87 -11.58 -26.30
CA LEU A 413 -16.95 -10.46 -26.32
C LEU A 413 -16.80 -9.87 -24.91
N PRO A 414 -15.60 -9.43 -24.52
CA PRO A 414 -15.42 -8.69 -23.27
C PRO A 414 -15.93 -7.25 -23.41
N GLU A 415 -16.68 -6.80 -22.40
CA GLU A 415 -17.07 -5.39 -22.26
C GLU A 415 -16.40 -4.82 -20.99
N GLY A 416 -15.62 -3.76 -21.17
CA GLY A 416 -14.94 -3.04 -20.09
C GLY A 416 -15.78 -1.90 -19.53
N GLU A 417 -15.88 -1.79 -18.20
CA GLU A 417 -16.59 -0.73 -17.51
C GLU A 417 -15.80 -0.26 -16.29
N ILE A 418 -15.56 1.05 -16.16
CA ILE A 418 -14.93 1.60 -14.95
C ILE A 418 -15.98 1.76 -13.87
N ARG A 419 -15.82 1.04 -12.75
CA ARG A 419 -16.73 1.13 -11.59
C ARG A 419 -15.98 1.32 -10.29
N PHE A 420 -16.67 1.89 -9.32
CA PHE A 420 -16.14 2.12 -7.97
C PHE A 420 -16.28 0.84 -7.13
N ILE A 421 -15.22 0.47 -6.41
CA ILE A 421 -15.24 -0.59 -5.41
C ILE A 421 -15.69 0.04 -4.08
N PRO A 422 -16.85 -0.35 -3.52
CA PRO A 422 -17.36 0.26 -2.30
C PRO A 422 -16.48 -0.06 -1.09
N PHE A 423 -16.48 0.85 -0.11
CA PHE A 423 -15.91 0.58 1.22
C PHE A 423 -16.75 -0.44 1.98
N SER A 424 -16.06 -1.30 2.74
CA SER A 424 -16.63 -2.01 3.87
C SER A 424 -17.07 -1.03 4.97
N THR A 425 -18.01 -1.46 5.80
CA THR A 425 -18.59 -0.60 6.83
C THR A 425 -18.08 -0.96 8.21
N ILE A 426 -18.39 -0.13 9.21
CA ILE A 426 -18.09 -0.45 10.62
C ILE A 426 -18.74 -1.78 11.06
N ALA A 427 -19.88 -2.17 10.47
CA ALA A 427 -20.58 -3.41 10.80
C ALA A 427 -19.77 -4.67 10.45
N ASP A 428 -18.83 -4.53 9.52
CA ASP A 428 -17.97 -5.62 9.07
C ASP A 428 -16.68 -5.70 9.92
N ASN A 429 -16.30 -4.60 10.57
CA ASN A 429 -14.96 -4.35 11.13
C ASN A 429 -15.03 -3.86 12.59
N HIS A 430 -15.06 -4.80 13.51
CA HIS A 430 -15.12 -4.56 14.96
C HIS A 430 -13.90 -5.15 15.68
N ASP A 431 -13.49 -4.49 16.76
CA ASP A 431 -12.53 -5.00 17.73
C ASP A 431 -12.98 -4.66 19.16
N ASP A 432 -13.64 -5.64 19.77
CA ASP A 432 -14.31 -5.52 21.06
C ASP A 432 -13.46 -6.15 22.16
N LEU A 433 -13.40 -5.49 23.32
CA LEU A 433 -12.66 -5.95 24.49
C LEU A 433 -13.55 -5.93 25.72
N ALA A 434 -13.72 -7.08 26.35
CA ALA A 434 -14.32 -7.22 27.66
C ALA A 434 -13.24 -7.58 28.67
N ILE A 435 -13.14 -6.81 29.76
CA ILE A 435 -12.23 -7.07 30.87
C ILE A 435 -13.04 -7.10 32.15
N GLU A 436 -12.85 -8.14 32.95
CA GLU A 436 -13.39 -8.23 34.29
C GLU A 436 -12.28 -8.51 35.28
N VAL A 437 -12.07 -7.62 36.24
CA VAL A 437 -10.94 -7.68 37.19
C VAL A 437 -11.36 -7.39 38.62
N SER A 438 -10.61 -7.98 39.55
CA SER A 438 -10.71 -7.76 40.99
C SER A 438 -9.33 -7.49 41.56
N PHE A 439 -9.24 -6.66 42.60
CA PHE A 439 -7.98 -6.41 43.30
C PHE A 439 -7.54 -7.64 44.10
N SER A 440 -6.23 -7.84 44.22
CA SER A 440 -5.67 -8.80 45.18
C SER A 440 -6.01 -8.37 46.63
N PRO A 441 -6.05 -9.30 47.58
CA PRO A 441 -6.22 -8.97 49.01
C PRO A 441 -5.17 -7.97 49.54
N THR A 442 -3.97 -7.98 48.95
CA THR A 442 -2.83 -7.12 49.28
C THR A 442 -2.88 -5.75 48.60
N MET A 443 -3.83 -5.52 47.67
CA MET A 443 -4.00 -4.27 46.92
C MET A 443 -2.74 -3.85 46.13
N ASP A 444 -1.99 -4.81 45.62
CA ASP A 444 -0.75 -4.61 44.86
C ASP A 444 -0.86 -5.07 43.40
N GLN A 445 -1.98 -5.69 43.03
CA GLN A 445 -2.26 -6.15 41.68
C GLN A 445 -3.77 -6.29 41.45
N VAL A 446 -4.16 -6.38 40.18
CA VAL A 446 -5.48 -6.85 39.78
C VAL A 446 -5.36 -8.18 39.06
N GLN A 447 -6.38 -9.01 39.20
CA GLN A 447 -6.48 -10.30 38.53
C GLN A 447 -7.88 -10.49 37.95
N GLY A 448 -8.00 -11.23 36.87
CA GLY A 448 -9.31 -11.43 36.24
C GLY A 448 -9.22 -12.04 34.87
N LYS A 449 -10.20 -11.73 34.02
CA LYS A 449 -10.35 -12.31 32.69
C LYS A 449 -10.48 -11.23 31.63
N VAL A 450 -9.83 -11.47 30.49
CA VAL A 450 -9.94 -10.65 29.29
C VAL A 450 -10.54 -11.49 28.16
N THR A 451 -11.40 -10.89 27.36
CA THR A 451 -11.91 -11.45 26.11
C THR A 451 -11.87 -10.37 25.03
N ARG A 452 -11.11 -10.59 23.97
CA ARG A 452 -11.05 -9.76 22.77
C ARG A 452 -11.72 -10.48 21.60
N GLN A 453 -12.59 -9.79 20.88
CA GLN A 453 -13.30 -10.32 19.72
C GLN A 453 -13.09 -9.40 18.52
N MET A 454 -12.68 -9.96 17.37
CA MET A 454 -12.41 -9.18 16.17
C MET A 454 -13.16 -9.75 14.96
N THR A 455 -13.61 -8.88 14.06
CA THR A 455 -14.17 -9.22 12.75
C THR A 455 -13.40 -8.53 11.62
N GLY A 456 -13.80 -8.76 10.37
CA GLY A 456 -13.28 -8.04 9.19
C GLY A 456 -11.75 -8.01 9.10
N HIS A 457 -11.22 -6.84 8.79
CA HIS A 457 -9.78 -6.62 8.64
C HIS A 457 -9.01 -6.81 9.95
N GLN A 458 -9.60 -6.51 11.11
CA GLN A 458 -8.96 -6.72 12.41
C GLN A 458 -8.73 -8.21 12.68
N ALA A 459 -9.71 -9.05 12.37
CA ALA A 459 -9.54 -10.50 12.46
C ALA A 459 -8.54 -11.02 11.41
N ALA A 460 -8.58 -10.47 10.20
CA ALA A 460 -7.71 -10.88 9.10
C ALA A 460 -6.21 -10.63 9.39
N GLN A 461 -5.88 -9.66 10.26
CA GLN A 461 -4.50 -9.42 10.68
C GLN A 461 -3.94 -10.51 11.60
N LEU A 462 -4.77 -11.21 12.37
CA LEU A 462 -4.30 -12.15 13.40
C LEU A 462 -4.63 -13.61 13.08
N ARG A 463 -5.84 -13.88 12.58
CA ARG A 463 -6.32 -15.23 12.28
C ARG A 463 -5.36 -16.06 11.42
N PRO A 464 -4.75 -15.53 10.33
CA PRO A 464 -3.92 -16.33 9.44
C PRO A 464 -2.71 -16.94 10.13
N TYR A 465 -2.09 -16.23 11.08
CA TYR A 465 -0.97 -16.78 11.82
C TYR A 465 -1.36 -18.04 12.59
N TYR A 466 -2.51 -18.04 13.27
CA TYR A 466 -3.04 -19.23 13.95
C TYR A 466 -3.54 -20.31 12.99
N HIS A 467 -3.87 -19.97 11.75
CA HIS A 467 -4.21 -20.95 10.74
C HIS A 467 -2.96 -21.68 10.23
N PHE A 468 -1.93 -20.92 9.82
CA PHE A 468 -0.77 -21.43 9.10
C PHE A 468 0.35 -21.93 10.00
N VAL A 469 0.70 -21.21 11.07
CA VAL A 469 1.77 -21.63 12.01
C VAL A 469 1.31 -22.90 12.70
N LYS A 470 2.03 -24.01 12.59
CA LYS A 470 1.67 -25.29 13.24
C LYS A 470 2.53 -25.59 14.47
N ALA A 471 3.75 -25.06 14.52
CA ALA A 471 4.64 -25.23 15.66
C ALA A 471 4.04 -24.58 16.92
N GLU A 472 3.93 -25.37 17.99
CA GLU A 472 3.29 -24.94 19.23
C GLU A 472 4.06 -23.78 19.90
N GLU A 473 5.39 -23.85 19.92
CA GLU A 473 6.22 -22.81 20.52
C GLU A 473 6.14 -21.48 19.77
N GLU A 474 6.13 -21.50 18.43
CA GLU A 474 5.91 -20.29 17.63
C GLU A 474 4.52 -19.69 17.87
N ARG A 475 3.47 -20.53 17.97
CA ARG A 475 2.13 -20.07 18.33
C ARG A 475 2.09 -19.45 19.72
N LYS A 476 2.82 -20.02 20.68
CA LYS A 476 2.90 -19.52 22.04
C LYS A 476 3.60 -18.17 22.09
N ASN A 477 4.71 -18.00 21.36
CA ASN A 477 5.42 -16.74 21.23
C ASN A 477 4.54 -15.67 20.58
N LEU A 478 3.87 -15.99 19.47
CA LEU A 478 2.90 -15.08 18.85
C LEU A 478 1.78 -14.68 19.83
N THR A 479 1.21 -15.66 20.53
CA THR A 479 0.14 -15.43 21.50
C THR A 479 0.59 -14.51 22.63
N ASN A 480 1.83 -14.67 23.10
CA ASN A 480 2.45 -13.78 24.07
C ASN A 480 2.51 -12.34 23.53
N GLU A 481 2.98 -12.13 22.30
CA GLU A 481 3.03 -10.79 21.69
C GLU A 481 1.64 -10.18 21.49
N VAL A 482 0.65 -10.97 21.06
CA VAL A 482 -0.75 -10.51 20.90
C VAL A 482 -1.37 -10.12 22.24
N ILE A 483 -1.13 -10.89 23.31
CA ILE A 483 -1.65 -10.57 24.65
C ILE A 483 -0.97 -9.31 25.20
N LYS A 484 0.36 -9.20 25.07
CA LYS A 484 1.12 -8.03 25.52
C LYS A 484 0.74 -6.75 24.78
N SER A 485 0.51 -6.83 23.48
CA SER A 485 0.02 -5.68 22.67
C SER A 485 -1.45 -5.35 22.94
N THR A 486 -2.27 -6.31 23.36
CA THR A 486 -3.66 -6.06 23.77
C THR A 486 -3.75 -5.38 25.15
N LEU A 487 -2.81 -5.67 26.05
CA LEU A 487 -2.81 -5.21 27.44
C LEU A 487 -1.54 -4.39 27.74
N LYS A 488 -0.53 -5.02 28.34
CA LYS A 488 0.78 -4.41 28.63
C LYS A 488 1.89 -5.46 28.59
N PRO A 489 3.16 -5.06 28.39
CA PRO A 489 4.29 -5.99 28.36
C PRO A 489 4.52 -6.80 29.65
N ASP A 490 4.10 -6.29 30.81
CA ASP A 490 4.29 -6.91 32.13
C ASP A 490 3.14 -7.82 32.58
N VAL A 491 2.13 -8.03 31.72
CA VAL A 491 1.00 -8.92 32.03
C VAL A 491 1.48 -10.36 32.26
N THR A 492 1.00 -10.99 33.33
CA THR A 492 1.06 -12.44 33.50
C THR A 492 -0.28 -13.02 33.08
N TYR A 493 -0.29 -14.09 32.29
CA TYR A 493 -1.52 -14.68 31.78
C TYR A 493 -1.52 -16.20 31.84
N THR A 494 -2.71 -16.79 31.99
CA THR A 494 -2.95 -18.24 32.01
C THR A 494 -4.27 -18.56 31.30
N ASN A 495 -4.54 -19.84 31.03
CA ASN A 495 -5.81 -20.31 30.45
C ASN A 495 -6.18 -19.63 29.12
N VAL A 496 -5.20 -19.48 28.23
CA VAL A 496 -5.43 -18.90 26.90
C VAL A 496 -6.35 -19.79 26.07
N LEU A 497 -7.37 -19.17 25.49
CA LEU A 497 -8.32 -19.76 24.57
C LEU A 497 -8.39 -18.91 23.30
N ILE A 498 -8.00 -19.52 22.18
CA ILE A 498 -8.14 -18.93 20.84
C ILE A 498 -9.21 -19.72 20.08
N LYS A 499 -10.20 -19.03 19.50
CA LYS A 499 -11.26 -19.65 18.67
C LYS A 499 -11.36 -19.03 17.29
N ASN A 500 -11.99 -19.77 16.38
CA ASN A 500 -12.30 -19.36 15.01
C ASN A 500 -11.03 -19.03 14.21
N THR A 501 -10.06 -19.95 14.23
CA THR A 501 -8.76 -19.81 13.58
C THR A 501 -8.69 -20.52 12.23
N ASN A 502 -9.63 -21.42 11.95
CA ASN A 502 -9.59 -22.19 10.71
C ASN A 502 -10.15 -21.37 9.54
N LEU A 503 -9.27 -20.87 8.67
CA LEU A 503 -9.65 -20.15 7.45
C LEU A 503 -10.36 -21.03 6.41
N ASN A 504 -10.31 -22.36 6.54
CA ASN A 504 -10.89 -23.29 5.58
C ASN A 504 -12.24 -23.88 6.03
N SER A 505 -12.85 -23.31 7.07
CA SER A 505 -14.18 -23.66 7.56
C SER A 505 -15.05 -22.42 7.74
N ASP A 506 -16.31 -22.61 8.15
CA ASP A 506 -17.22 -21.51 8.47
C ASP A 506 -16.73 -20.62 9.63
N GLU A 507 -15.70 -21.04 10.36
CA GLU A 507 -14.99 -20.21 11.34
C GLU A 507 -14.44 -18.92 10.73
N ALA A 508 -14.08 -18.91 9.44
CA ALA A 508 -13.59 -17.73 8.75
C ALA A 508 -14.59 -16.57 8.73
N PHE A 509 -15.89 -16.86 8.89
CA PHE A 509 -16.97 -15.87 8.91
C PHE A 509 -17.50 -15.59 10.33
N LYS A 510 -16.88 -16.17 11.36
CA LYS A 510 -17.17 -15.88 12.78
C LYS A 510 -16.12 -14.90 13.33
N PRO A 511 -16.39 -14.19 14.43
CA PRO A 511 -15.37 -13.36 15.06
C PRO A 511 -14.15 -14.19 15.50
N PHE A 512 -12.92 -13.72 15.30
CA PHE A 512 -11.75 -14.27 15.98
C PHE A 512 -11.85 -13.95 17.47
N ILE A 513 -11.61 -14.92 18.36
CA ILE A 513 -11.76 -14.73 19.81
C ILE A 513 -10.46 -15.11 20.51
N LEU A 514 -9.93 -14.19 21.32
CA LEU A 514 -8.87 -14.41 22.30
C LEU A 514 -9.47 -14.23 23.69
N SER A 515 -9.37 -15.23 24.56
CA SER A 515 -9.72 -15.13 25.97
C SER A 515 -8.58 -15.64 26.83
N THR A 516 -8.30 -14.97 27.95
CA THR A 516 -7.25 -15.40 28.88
C THR A 516 -7.52 -14.85 30.27
N ASP A 517 -7.04 -15.58 31.28
CA ASP A 517 -6.95 -15.04 32.63
C ASP A 517 -5.66 -14.21 32.74
N ILE A 518 -5.71 -13.12 33.51
CA ILE A 518 -4.64 -12.12 33.62
C ILE A 518 -4.35 -11.77 35.08
N VAL A 519 -3.11 -11.37 35.32
CA VAL A 519 -2.64 -10.66 36.51
C VAL A 519 -1.81 -9.47 36.06
N LEU A 520 -2.15 -8.28 36.57
CA LEU A 520 -1.49 -7.01 36.26
C LEU A 520 -1.10 -6.28 37.53
N LYS A 521 0.20 -6.02 37.69
CA LYS A 521 0.76 -5.31 38.85
C LYS A 521 0.93 -3.82 38.59
N SER A 522 1.42 -3.45 37.40
CA SER A 522 1.75 -2.06 37.04
C SER A 522 0.58 -1.06 37.10
N VAL A 523 -0.65 -1.58 37.08
CA VAL A 523 -1.87 -0.77 37.12
C VAL A 523 -2.30 -0.37 38.53
N VAL A 524 -1.66 -0.89 39.58
CA VAL A 524 -1.92 -0.51 40.97
C VAL A 524 -0.65 0.04 41.61
N GLU A 525 -0.73 1.26 42.14
CA GLU A 525 0.39 1.91 42.81
C GLU A 525 -0.03 2.40 44.19
N ARG A 526 0.81 2.15 45.19
CA ARG A 526 0.54 2.56 46.58
C ARG A 526 1.06 3.98 46.81
N ALA A 527 0.15 4.89 47.17
CA ALA A 527 0.44 6.26 47.55
C ALA A 527 0.12 6.47 49.05
N GLY A 528 1.06 6.05 49.92
CA GLY A 528 0.90 6.10 51.38
C GLY A 528 -0.22 5.16 51.87
N LYS A 529 -1.34 5.73 52.34
CA LYS A 529 -2.55 5.00 52.76
C LYS A 529 -3.59 4.82 51.64
N LYS A 530 -3.35 5.41 50.47
CA LYS A 530 -4.24 5.38 49.32
C LYS A 530 -3.63 4.51 48.21
N TYR A 531 -4.46 4.11 47.26
CA TYR A 531 -4.05 3.37 46.08
C TYR A 531 -4.45 4.11 44.81
N LEU A 532 -3.51 4.27 43.89
CA LEU A 532 -3.73 4.78 42.55
C LEU A 532 -3.97 3.58 41.63
N PHE A 533 -5.15 3.53 41.02
CA PHE A 533 -5.51 2.49 40.06
C PHE A 533 -5.57 3.09 38.66
N LYS A 534 -4.61 2.73 37.81
CA LYS A 534 -4.47 3.18 36.42
C LYS A 534 -5.47 2.45 35.52
N VAL A 535 -6.75 2.66 35.78
CA VAL A 535 -7.86 1.99 35.07
C VAL A 535 -7.81 2.19 33.56
N GLY A 536 -7.31 3.36 33.11
CA GLY A 536 -7.13 3.66 31.69
C GLY A 536 -6.20 2.66 31.00
N GLU A 537 -5.19 2.13 31.69
CA GLU A 537 -4.23 1.20 31.11
C GLU A 537 -4.84 -0.18 30.78
N LEU A 538 -6.05 -0.47 31.27
CA LEU A 538 -6.76 -1.71 30.94
C LEU A 538 -7.18 -1.79 29.47
N ILE A 539 -7.35 -0.67 28.76
CA ILE A 539 -7.73 -0.71 27.33
C ILE A 539 -6.55 -0.99 26.38
N GLY A 540 -5.35 -1.21 26.92
CA GLY A 540 -4.13 -1.46 26.16
C GLY A 540 -3.48 -0.18 25.62
N PRO A 541 -2.32 -0.30 24.95
CA PRO A 541 -1.60 0.85 24.40
C PRO A 541 -2.42 1.51 23.28
N GLN A 542 -2.36 2.85 23.20
CA GLN A 542 -3.10 3.64 22.22
C GLN A 542 -2.17 4.42 21.30
N VAL A 543 -2.63 4.73 20.09
CA VAL A 543 -1.92 5.63 19.18
C VAL A 543 -1.97 7.06 19.74
N GLU A 544 -0.84 7.75 19.71
CA GLU A 544 -0.74 9.16 20.09
C GLU A 544 -0.35 10.02 18.89
N MET A 545 -0.91 11.23 18.81
CA MET A 545 -0.65 12.21 17.75
C MET A 545 -0.32 13.60 18.32
N TYR A 546 0.41 13.69 19.44
CA TYR A 546 0.77 14.97 20.07
C TYR A 546 1.90 15.74 19.36
N ASN A 547 2.80 15.04 18.67
CA ASN A 547 4.04 15.59 18.09
C ASN A 547 4.05 15.48 16.56
N GLU A 548 2.92 15.74 15.92
CA GLU A 548 2.80 15.70 14.46
C GLU A 548 3.13 17.08 13.86
N GLY A 549 3.76 17.09 12.68
CA GLY A 549 4.02 18.32 11.93
C GLY A 549 2.75 18.90 11.30
N ALA A 550 2.89 20.01 10.56
CA ALA A 550 1.78 20.55 9.78
C ALA A 550 1.34 19.54 8.71
N ARG A 551 0.05 19.18 8.73
CA ARG A 551 -0.53 18.18 7.83
C ARG A 551 -0.41 18.61 6.36
N GLN A 552 0.00 17.69 5.50
CA GLN A 552 0.12 17.85 4.06
C GLN A 552 -1.01 17.15 3.30
N PHE A 553 -1.47 15.99 3.81
CA PHE A 553 -2.39 15.12 3.07
C PHE A 553 -3.73 14.88 3.77
N ALA A 554 -4.71 14.41 3.00
CA ALA A 554 -5.96 13.89 3.53
C ALA A 554 -5.71 12.67 4.43
N ILE A 555 -6.72 12.29 5.21
CA ILE A 555 -6.66 11.11 6.10
C ILE A 555 -7.17 9.89 5.35
N ASP A 556 -6.44 8.78 5.42
CA ASP A 556 -6.89 7.43 5.03
C ASP A 556 -6.70 6.46 6.21
N MET A 557 -7.80 5.98 6.75
CA MET A 557 -7.82 5.04 7.89
C MET A 557 -7.56 3.58 7.50
N GLY A 558 -7.46 3.27 6.21
CA GLY A 558 -7.40 1.90 5.70
C GLY A 558 -8.79 1.26 5.59
N ASN A 559 -9.59 1.28 6.64
CA ASN A 559 -10.95 0.74 6.66
C ASN A 559 -11.83 1.44 7.70
N ALA A 560 -13.15 1.38 7.50
CA ALA A 560 -14.09 1.85 8.51
C ALA A 560 -14.13 0.82 9.64
N HIS A 561 -14.08 1.27 10.89
CA HIS A 561 -14.04 0.35 12.02
C HIS A 561 -14.58 0.95 13.32
N SER A 562 -14.80 0.09 14.30
CA SER A 562 -15.15 0.51 15.66
C SER A 562 -14.60 -0.43 16.73
N TYR A 563 -14.51 0.12 17.94
CA TYR A 563 -14.09 -0.58 19.14
C TYR A 563 -15.17 -0.46 20.21
N LYS A 564 -15.53 -1.57 20.84
CA LYS A 564 -16.34 -1.56 22.05
C LYS A 564 -15.56 -2.12 23.23
N ARG A 565 -15.35 -1.30 24.26
CA ARG A 565 -14.63 -1.71 25.47
C ARG A 565 -15.59 -1.74 26.66
N VAL A 566 -15.63 -2.86 27.37
CA VAL A 566 -16.43 -3.02 28.60
C VAL A 566 -15.51 -3.49 29.71
N LEU A 567 -15.26 -2.61 30.69
CA LEU A 567 -14.43 -2.88 31.84
C LEU A 567 -15.34 -3.08 33.06
N LYS A 568 -15.25 -4.23 33.72
CA LYS A 568 -15.95 -4.56 34.95
C LYS A 568 -14.92 -4.69 36.08
N ILE A 569 -14.92 -3.75 37.00
CA ILE A 569 -13.96 -3.69 38.11
C ILE A 569 -14.70 -3.91 39.42
N HIS A 570 -14.33 -4.98 40.13
CA HIS A 570 -14.85 -5.26 41.46
C HIS A 570 -14.07 -4.44 42.50
N ILE A 571 -14.72 -3.42 43.05
CA ILE A 571 -14.16 -2.57 44.11
C ILE A 571 -14.17 -3.37 45.43
N PRO A 572 -13.03 -3.49 46.13
CA PRO A 572 -12.98 -4.29 47.36
C PRO A 572 -13.84 -3.70 48.48
N ALA A 573 -14.44 -4.58 49.28
CA ALA A 573 -15.25 -4.15 50.41
C ALA A 573 -14.45 -3.26 51.38
N GLY A 574 -15.08 -2.20 51.88
CA GLY A 574 -14.44 -1.23 52.77
C GLY A 574 -13.53 -0.22 52.07
N TYR A 575 -13.54 -0.14 50.73
CA TYR A 575 -12.88 0.92 49.98
C TYR A 575 -13.89 1.86 49.32
N LYS A 576 -13.54 3.14 49.28
CA LYS A 576 -14.19 4.17 48.47
C LYS A 576 -13.31 4.50 47.28
N VAL A 577 -13.93 4.60 46.10
CA VAL A 577 -13.29 5.04 44.87
C VAL A 577 -13.65 6.50 44.57
N SER A 578 -12.66 7.29 44.16
CA SER A 578 -12.80 8.70 43.78
C SER A 578 -12.19 8.96 42.40
N GLY A 579 -12.61 10.04 41.75
CA GLY A 579 -12.14 10.42 40.40
C GLY A 579 -12.95 9.82 39.25
N LEU A 580 -14.11 9.22 39.53
CA LEU A 580 -14.93 8.52 38.52
C LEU A 580 -15.36 9.40 37.35
N GLU A 581 -15.60 10.70 37.57
CA GLU A 581 -15.99 11.62 36.48
C GLU A 581 -14.93 11.71 35.37
N SER A 582 -13.66 11.40 35.64
CA SER A 582 -12.60 11.33 34.62
C SER A 582 -12.80 10.21 33.58
N LEU A 583 -13.69 9.24 33.88
CA LEU A 583 -14.08 8.16 32.98
C LEU A 583 -15.13 8.59 31.96
N LYS A 584 -15.83 9.72 32.17
CA LYS A 584 -16.83 10.22 31.23
C LYS A 584 -16.18 11.06 30.16
N ARG A 585 -16.37 10.69 28.90
CA ARG A 585 -15.92 11.46 27.73
C ARG A 585 -16.98 11.40 26.65
N HIS A 586 -17.15 12.52 25.95
CA HIS A 586 -18.02 12.59 24.79
C HIS A 586 -17.34 13.48 23.76
N ILE A 587 -16.44 12.89 22.97
CA ILE A 587 -15.65 13.59 21.97
C ILE A 587 -16.09 13.07 20.61
N THR A 588 -16.68 13.93 19.80
CA THR A 588 -17.13 13.64 18.43
C THR A 588 -16.65 14.73 17.49
N ASP A 589 -16.85 14.53 16.19
CA ASP A 589 -16.57 15.52 15.15
C ASP A 589 -17.51 16.75 15.15
N GLY A 590 -18.46 16.83 16.09
CA GLY A 590 -19.42 17.92 16.21
C GLY A 590 -20.56 17.90 15.18
N LYS A 591 -20.66 16.88 14.32
CA LYS A 591 -21.74 16.74 13.34
C LYS A 591 -22.99 16.10 13.97
N THR A 592 -24.18 16.41 13.44
CA THR A 592 -25.45 15.81 13.87
C THR A 592 -25.42 14.29 13.77
N GLU A 593 -24.90 13.77 12.66
CA GLU A 593 -24.57 12.37 12.49
C GLU A 593 -23.05 12.22 12.51
N SER A 594 -22.51 12.01 13.71
CA SER A 594 -21.07 11.85 13.91
C SER A 594 -20.52 10.68 13.11
N ILE A 595 -19.46 10.94 12.33
CA ILE A 595 -18.74 9.92 11.56
C ILE A 595 -17.48 9.42 12.28
N LEU A 596 -17.01 10.13 13.30
CA LEU A 596 -15.99 9.63 14.21
C LEU A 596 -16.21 10.10 15.65
N GLY A 597 -15.86 9.26 16.62
CA GLY A 597 -15.97 9.65 18.02
C GLY A 597 -15.38 8.66 19.01
N PHE A 598 -15.14 9.18 20.21
CA PHE A 598 -14.77 8.46 21.42
C PHE A 598 -15.74 8.85 22.53
N ILE A 599 -16.57 7.90 22.95
CA ILE A 599 -17.59 8.10 23.98
C ILE A 599 -17.34 7.08 25.09
N SER A 600 -17.23 7.56 26.33
CA SER A 600 -17.07 6.70 27.49
C SER A 600 -17.97 7.13 28.64
N ASP A 601 -18.49 6.15 29.38
CA ASP A 601 -19.32 6.38 30.56
C ASP A 601 -19.07 5.28 31.61
N TYR A 602 -19.55 5.50 32.83
CA TYR A 602 -19.41 4.55 33.93
C TYR A 602 -20.68 4.42 34.78
N LYS A 603 -20.80 3.25 35.42
CA LYS A 603 -21.84 2.94 36.40
C LYS A 603 -21.20 2.24 37.60
N LEU A 604 -21.48 2.70 38.82
CA LEU A 604 -21.04 2.05 40.06
C LEU A 604 -22.25 1.56 40.86
N GLU A 605 -22.43 0.24 40.95
CA GLU A 605 -23.55 -0.38 41.67
C GLU A 605 -23.06 -1.59 42.46
N GLY A 606 -23.42 -1.66 43.75
CA GLY A 606 -23.11 -2.83 44.57
C GLY A 606 -21.61 -3.18 44.67
N GLY A 607 -20.72 -2.19 44.53
CA GLY A 607 -19.27 -2.41 44.50
C GLY A 607 -18.70 -2.79 43.12
N LEU A 608 -19.53 -2.92 42.08
CA LEU A 608 -19.10 -3.16 40.71
C LEU A 608 -19.06 -1.85 39.92
N LEU A 609 -17.86 -1.44 39.50
CA LEU A 609 -17.66 -0.35 38.55
C LEU A 609 -17.66 -0.91 37.13
N THR A 610 -18.66 -0.55 36.33
CA THR A 610 -18.71 -0.86 34.90
C THR A 610 -18.36 0.39 34.10
N VAL A 611 -17.32 0.33 33.27
CA VAL A 611 -16.94 1.38 32.33
C VAL A 611 -17.21 0.88 30.92
N THR A 612 -17.92 1.67 30.12
CA THR A 612 -18.18 1.37 28.71
C THR A 612 -17.54 2.43 27.84
N ILE A 613 -16.91 2.01 26.76
CA ILE A 613 -16.28 2.89 25.77
C ILE A 613 -16.72 2.43 24.39
N ASP A 614 -17.23 3.36 23.60
CA ASP A 614 -17.56 3.19 22.19
C ASP A 614 -16.70 4.16 21.38
N GLU A 615 -15.81 3.62 20.56
CA GLU A 615 -14.95 4.37 19.63
C GLU A 615 -15.26 3.93 18.20
N TYR A 616 -15.39 4.87 17.27
CA TYR A 616 -15.78 4.54 15.90
C TYR A 616 -15.20 5.52 14.86
N TYR A 617 -14.92 4.97 13.68
CA TYR A 617 -14.46 5.68 12.48
C TYR A 617 -15.25 5.15 11.28
N LYS A 618 -16.32 5.85 10.92
CA LYS A 618 -17.28 5.43 9.89
C LYS A 618 -16.85 5.78 8.46
N GLN A 619 -15.92 6.73 8.30
CA GLN A 619 -15.40 7.15 7.02
C GLN A 619 -13.91 6.83 6.91
N VAL A 620 -13.53 6.18 5.82
CA VAL A 620 -12.16 5.77 5.54
C VAL A 620 -11.31 6.95 5.09
N LEU A 621 -11.82 7.72 4.12
CA LEU A 621 -11.18 8.91 3.58
C LEU A 621 -11.80 10.17 4.18
N GLN A 622 -10.97 11.05 4.73
CA GLN A 622 -11.44 12.33 5.27
C GLN A 622 -10.54 13.48 4.79
N PRO A 623 -11.11 14.64 4.44
CA PRO A 623 -10.35 15.79 3.94
C PRO A 623 -9.42 16.39 5.02
N ILE A 624 -8.45 17.20 4.59
CA ILE A 624 -7.42 17.75 5.48
C ILE A 624 -7.98 18.69 6.56
N ASP A 625 -9.09 19.37 6.29
CA ASP A 625 -9.75 20.30 7.19
C ASP A 625 -10.45 19.60 8.38
N THR A 626 -10.65 18.28 8.34
CA THR A 626 -11.16 17.51 9.47
C THR A 626 -10.06 17.01 10.40
N TYR A 627 -8.79 17.31 10.10
CA TYR A 627 -7.63 16.77 10.83
C TYR A 627 -7.64 17.11 12.32
N ASP A 628 -7.98 18.34 12.70
CA ASP A 628 -7.99 18.73 14.13
C ASP A 628 -8.99 17.91 14.95
N SER A 629 -10.18 17.65 14.40
CA SER A 629 -11.19 16.80 15.04
C SER A 629 -10.74 15.34 15.09
N PHE A 630 -10.13 14.85 14.01
CA PHE A 630 -9.56 13.51 13.94
C PHE A 630 -8.46 13.29 15.00
N GLN A 631 -7.49 14.20 15.07
CA GLN A 631 -6.40 14.18 16.03
C GLN A 631 -6.91 14.21 17.48
N LYS A 632 -7.93 15.04 17.77
CA LYS A 632 -8.56 15.08 19.10
C LYS A 632 -9.20 13.75 19.49
N ILE A 633 -9.80 13.03 18.55
CA ILE A 633 -10.45 11.73 18.82
C ILE A 633 -9.42 10.62 19.02
N ILE A 634 -8.37 10.57 18.20
CA ILE A 634 -7.25 9.63 18.41
C ILE A 634 -6.61 9.88 19.78
N ASN A 635 -6.31 11.14 20.10
CA ASN A 635 -5.73 11.51 21.39
C ASN A 635 -6.72 11.29 22.55
N ALA A 636 -8.04 11.28 22.34
CA ALA A 636 -9.01 10.99 23.38
C ALA A 636 -8.84 9.58 23.96
N ALA A 637 -8.54 8.59 23.12
CA ALA A 637 -8.22 7.24 23.55
C ALA A 637 -6.89 7.20 24.34
N ALA A 638 -5.85 7.88 23.84
CA ALA A 638 -4.57 8.00 24.54
C ALA A 638 -4.67 8.70 25.90
N ASP A 639 -5.46 9.76 25.97
CA ASP A 639 -5.72 10.48 27.22
C ASP A 639 -6.57 9.65 28.18
N PHE A 640 -7.53 8.86 27.66
CA PHE A 640 -8.29 7.92 28.49
C PHE A 640 -7.36 6.85 29.07
N ASN A 641 -6.36 6.39 28.30
CA ASN A 641 -5.38 5.41 28.75
C ASN A 641 -4.57 5.89 29.98
N LYS A 642 -4.47 7.21 30.19
CA LYS A 642 -3.77 7.84 31.33
C LYS A 642 -4.67 8.01 32.58
N VAL A 643 -5.96 7.67 32.50
CA VAL A 643 -6.91 7.86 33.62
C VAL A 643 -6.55 6.97 34.81
N THR A 644 -6.49 7.61 35.99
CA THR A 644 -6.18 6.98 37.27
C THR A 644 -7.28 7.29 38.28
N LEU A 645 -7.77 6.27 38.98
CA LEU A 645 -8.73 6.37 40.07
C LEU A 645 -8.02 6.26 41.42
N LEU A 646 -8.59 6.90 42.43
CA LEU A 646 -8.06 6.87 43.79
C LEU A 646 -8.93 5.95 44.65
N LEU A 647 -8.34 4.92 45.25
CA LEU A 647 -8.99 4.06 46.23
C LEU A 647 -8.48 4.38 47.64
N GLU A 648 -9.42 4.59 48.55
CA GLU A 648 -9.16 4.89 49.96
C GLU A 648 -9.93 3.91 50.83
N LYS A 649 -9.28 3.37 51.86
CA LYS A 649 -9.97 2.53 52.84
C LYS A 649 -10.88 3.43 53.69
N ASN A 650 -12.14 3.04 53.81
CA ASN A 650 -13.15 3.71 54.64
C ASN A 650 -12.76 3.76 56.11
#